data_AF-A0A6G0HX62-F1
#
_entry.id   AF-A0A6G0HX62-F1
#
_cell.length_a   1.000
_cell.length_b   1.000
_cell.length_c   1.000
_cell.angle_alpha   90.00
_cell.angle_beta   90.00
_cell.angle_gamma   90.00
#
_symmetry.space_group_name_H-M   'P 1'
#
loop_
_entity.id
_entity.type
_entity.pdbx_description
1 polymer ?
#
loop_
_entity_poly.entity_id
_entity_poly.type
_entity_poly.pdbx_seq_one_letter_code
_entity_poly.pdbx_strand_id
1 'polypeptide(L)'
;MCVTMGDISDLDRQIEQLRRCELIKENEVKALCAKAREILVEESNVQRVDSPVTVCGDIHGQFYDLKELFRVGGDVPETNYLFMGDFVDRGFYSVETFLLLLALKVRYPDRITLIRGNHESRQITQVYGFYDECLRKYGSVTVWRYCTEIFDYLSLSAIIDGKIFCVHGGLSPSIQTLDQIRTIDRKQEVPHDGPMCDLLWSDPEDTTGWGVSPRGAGYLFGSDVVAQFNAANDIHMICRAHQLVMEGYKWHFNETVLTVWSAPNYCYRCGNVAAILELDEHLQREFIIFEAAPQETRGIPSKKPTGAHPETPPRALRVSGVCSHRELWSCGTTGERMDTQRQVLDRLRSSFKSGVTIPEQFRRTQLTKLTYMIKENEELILKALHKDLAKPKFEAVLSELDMVSNELHCAITNLSSWMQPEYVSKNLATKLDDCFIRREPLGVVLIIGPWNYPLQLLMIPLIGAIAAGNCVVIKPSEVSAATDSLVAELIPKYLSQDCYVVVRGGAEETVALLQNRFDHIFYTGSQTVARSIMQAASVHLTPVTLELGGKCPCLIYGPVNMEAAARRLVWAKFFNAGQSCVAPDYVLCTKATLDSLVPAVCEVLEEFYSKEPQTSPDFSRIVSPKHWTRLMELLGRSSSKVVVGGQGKEEDKYIAPTVVVDVADDDALMQEEIFGPILPLITMESLEEGIEFVNRREKPLALYVFSEESSVVNTVMENTSSGGFCSNDGILHMTLPSLPFGGVGASGWGSYHGRWGFETFSHRRACMLRGWALERLNGLRYPPYQENKLSWLRWTASPKTSCSLM
;
A
#
# COMPACT_ATOMS: atom_id res chain seq x y z
N MET A 1 -37.91 -5.26 -24.64
CA MET A 1 -39.05 -6.03 -24.05
C MET A 1 -39.89 -5.09 -23.20
N CYS A 2 -41.22 -5.19 -23.23
CA CYS A 2 -42.10 -4.30 -22.46
C CYS A 2 -42.10 -4.69 -20.98
N VAL A 3 -41.60 -3.79 -20.12
CA VAL A 3 -41.82 -3.85 -18.67
C VAL A 3 -43.33 -3.81 -18.40
N THR A 4 -43.86 -4.72 -17.57
CA THR A 4 -45.30 -4.78 -17.29
C THR A 4 -45.75 -3.55 -16.47
N MET A 5 -47.02 -3.11 -16.56
CA MET A 5 -47.50 -1.94 -15.79
C MET A 5 -47.27 -2.06 -14.27
N GLY A 6 -47.33 -3.28 -13.71
CA GLY A 6 -47.03 -3.52 -12.30
C GLY A 6 -45.54 -3.35 -11.96
N ASP A 7 -44.65 -3.78 -12.85
CA ASP A 7 -43.20 -3.61 -12.72
C ASP A 7 -42.75 -2.14 -12.81
N ILE A 8 -43.45 -1.33 -13.61
CA ILE A 8 -43.16 0.11 -13.76
C ILE A 8 -43.54 0.85 -12.46
N SER A 9 -44.69 0.54 -11.87
CA SER A 9 -45.14 1.17 -10.63
C SER A 9 -44.19 0.93 -9.45
N ASP A 10 -43.55 -0.24 -9.38
CA ASP A 10 -42.57 -0.55 -8.32
C ASP A 10 -41.22 0.13 -8.56
N LEU A 11 -40.79 0.25 -9.82
CA LEU A 11 -39.55 0.93 -10.17
C LEU A 11 -39.64 2.45 -9.94
N ASP A 12 -40.76 3.08 -10.29
CA ASP A 12 -40.98 4.51 -10.04
C ASP A 12 -40.96 4.81 -8.54
N ARG A 13 -41.54 3.93 -7.70
CA ARG A 13 -41.44 4.01 -6.23
C ARG A 13 -39.99 3.91 -5.75
N GLN A 14 -39.22 2.94 -6.28
CA GLN A 14 -37.81 2.76 -5.91
C GLN A 14 -36.98 4.00 -6.28
N ILE A 15 -37.21 4.59 -7.45
CA ILE A 15 -36.54 5.84 -7.88
C ILE A 15 -36.89 6.98 -6.93
N GLU A 16 -38.16 7.16 -6.59
CA GLU A 16 -38.59 8.21 -5.66
C GLU A 16 -37.95 8.05 -4.28
N GLN A 17 -37.89 6.82 -3.78
CA GLN A 17 -37.22 6.47 -2.52
C GLN A 17 -35.71 6.77 -2.58
N LEU A 18 -35.02 6.32 -3.64
CA LEU A 18 -33.60 6.59 -3.84
C LEU A 18 -33.31 8.08 -3.98
N ARG A 19 -34.17 8.88 -4.64
CA ARG A 19 -34.05 10.36 -4.73
C ARG A 19 -34.15 11.07 -3.38
N ARG A 20 -34.78 10.43 -2.39
CA ARG A 20 -34.79 10.87 -0.98
C ARG A 20 -33.56 10.41 -0.19
N CYS A 21 -32.58 9.77 -0.84
CA CYS A 21 -31.43 9.12 -0.20
C CYS A 21 -31.84 7.97 0.74
N GLU A 22 -32.96 7.30 0.46
CA GLU A 22 -33.48 6.19 1.26
C GLU A 22 -33.14 4.85 0.59
N LEU A 23 -32.69 3.88 1.39
CA LEU A 23 -32.30 2.56 0.88
C LEU A 23 -33.52 1.73 0.48
N ILE A 24 -33.47 1.12 -0.71
CA ILE A 24 -34.37 0.04 -1.12
C ILE A 24 -33.92 -1.29 -0.51
N LYS A 25 -34.83 -2.26 -0.35
CA LYS A 25 -34.56 -3.55 0.30
C LYS A 25 -33.58 -4.40 -0.52
N GLU A 26 -32.83 -5.28 0.14
CA GLU A 26 -31.87 -6.19 -0.53
C GLU A 26 -32.51 -6.98 -1.70
N ASN A 27 -33.74 -7.48 -1.53
CA ASN A 27 -34.46 -8.19 -2.61
C ASN A 27 -34.84 -7.27 -3.78
N GLU A 28 -35.12 -5.99 -3.50
CA GLU A 28 -35.39 -4.99 -4.54
C GLU A 28 -34.10 -4.65 -5.30
N VAL A 29 -32.96 -4.54 -4.60
CA VAL A 29 -31.63 -4.38 -5.23
C VAL A 29 -31.33 -5.54 -6.16
N LYS A 30 -31.57 -6.78 -5.71
CA LYS A 30 -31.38 -7.98 -6.53
C LYS A 30 -32.22 -7.93 -7.82
N ALA A 31 -33.50 -7.59 -7.70
CA ALA A 31 -34.41 -7.50 -8.84
C ALA A 31 -34.01 -6.37 -9.81
N LEU A 32 -33.58 -5.23 -9.28
CA LEU A 32 -33.08 -4.11 -10.06
C LEU A 32 -31.82 -4.49 -10.85
N CYS A 33 -30.85 -5.14 -10.20
CA CYS A 33 -29.63 -5.63 -10.84
C CYS A 33 -29.97 -6.65 -11.95
N ALA A 34 -30.89 -7.57 -11.70
CA ALA A 34 -31.32 -8.53 -12.73
C ALA A 34 -31.89 -7.83 -13.98
N LYS A 35 -32.78 -6.85 -13.81
CA LYS A 35 -33.33 -6.05 -14.92
C LYS A 35 -32.26 -5.22 -15.64
N ALA A 36 -31.32 -4.64 -14.90
CA ALA A 36 -30.22 -3.89 -15.50
C ALA A 36 -29.31 -4.80 -16.34
N ARG A 37 -29.02 -6.02 -15.87
CA ARG A 37 -28.23 -7.00 -16.61
C ARG A 37 -28.87 -7.36 -17.95
N GLU A 38 -30.19 -7.51 -18.01
CA GLU A 38 -30.93 -7.79 -19.25
C GLU A 38 -30.76 -6.68 -20.30
N ILE A 39 -30.57 -5.43 -19.87
CA ILE A 39 -30.33 -4.29 -20.76
C ILE A 39 -28.84 -4.23 -21.14
N LEU A 40 -27.96 -4.22 -20.14
CA LEU A 40 -26.52 -4.01 -20.31
C LEU A 40 -25.83 -5.18 -21.03
N VAL A 41 -26.42 -6.37 -21.07
CA VAL A 41 -25.86 -7.51 -21.82
C VAL A 41 -25.95 -7.32 -23.33
N GLU A 42 -26.96 -6.59 -23.82
CA GLU A 42 -27.19 -6.28 -25.24
C GLU A 42 -26.38 -5.08 -25.72
N GLU A 43 -25.80 -4.33 -24.79
CA GLU A 43 -24.99 -3.15 -25.07
C GLU A 43 -23.59 -3.53 -25.62
N SER A 44 -23.11 -2.83 -26.66
CA SER A 44 -21.71 -2.89 -27.12
C SER A 44 -20.72 -2.22 -26.13
N ASN A 45 -19.43 -2.56 -26.19
CA ASN A 45 -18.41 -1.82 -25.41
C ASN A 45 -18.26 -0.36 -25.85
N VAL A 46 -18.68 -0.03 -27.08
CA VAL A 46 -18.71 1.34 -27.60
C VAL A 46 -20.17 1.70 -27.86
N GLN A 47 -20.82 2.31 -26.87
CA GLN A 47 -22.22 2.72 -26.96
C GLN A 47 -22.40 3.87 -27.94
N ARG A 48 -23.37 3.76 -28.84
CA ARG A 48 -23.77 4.90 -29.65
C ARG A 48 -24.73 5.77 -28.84
N VAL A 49 -24.43 7.06 -28.79
CA VAL A 49 -25.28 8.07 -28.13
C VAL A 49 -25.56 9.15 -29.17
N ASP A 50 -26.82 9.55 -29.31
CA ASP A 50 -27.21 10.62 -30.22
C ASP A 50 -27.41 11.92 -29.40
N SER A 51 -27.06 13.07 -29.98
CA SER A 51 -27.33 14.39 -29.38
C SER A 51 -28.83 14.75 -29.50
N PRO A 52 -29.38 15.62 -28.62
CA PRO A 52 -28.71 16.32 -27.52
C PRO A 52 -28.39 15.41 -26.34
N VAL A 53 -27.28 15.65 -25.64
CA VAL A 53 -26.87 14.85 -24.47
C VAL A 53 -26.01 15.64 -23.49
N THR A 54 -26.20 15.35 -22.20
CA THR A 54 -25.40 15.89 -21.11
C THR A 54 -24.38 14.84 -20.65
N VAL A 55 -23.10 15.18 -20.75
CA VAL A 55 -21.97 14.32 -20.38
C VAL A 55 -21.49 14.67 -18.96
N CYS A 56 -21.39 13.63 -18.13
CA CYS A 56 -21.00 13.72 -16.72
C CYS A 56 -19.72 12.93 -16.48
N GLY A 57 -18.77 13.51 -15.75
CA GLY A 57 -17.56 12.85 -15.26
C GLY A 57 -17.81 12.08 -13.96
N ASP A 58 -16.74 11.93 -13.17
CA ASP A 58 -16.76 11.19 -11.91
C ASP A 58 -17.77 11.73 -10.89
N ILE A 59 -18.39 10.82 -10.11
CA ILE A 59 -19.39 11.15 -9.08
C ILE A 59 -18.95 10.71 -7.67
N HIS A 60 -18.23 9.59 -7.55
CA HIS A 60 -17.57 9.13 -6.32
C HIS A 60 -18.52 9.07 -5.11
N GLY A 61 -19.70 8.48 -5.25
CA GLY A 61 -20.65 8.30 -4.16
C GLY A 61 -21.15 9.60 -3.49
N GLN A 62 -20.97 10.76 -4.14
CA GLN A 62 -21.40 12.06 -3.63
C GLN A 62 -22.88 12.35 -3.97
N PHE A 63 -23.79 11.57 -3.38
CA PHE A 63 -25.22 11.57 -3.71
C PHE A 63 -25.90 12.95 -3.76
N TYR A 64 -25.63 13.83 -2.78
CA TYR A 64 -26.25 15.16 -2.77
C TYR A 64 -25.72 16.06 -3.88
N ASP A 65 -24.48 15.85 -4.30
CA ASP A 65 -23.89 16.55 -5.44
C ASP A 65 -24.43 15.98 -6.77
N LEU A 66 -24.75 14.68 -6.84
CA LEU A 66 -25.52 14.09 -7.94
C LEU A 66 -26.93 14.70 -8.05
N LYS A 67 -27.59 15.01 -6.93
CA LYS A 67 -28.88 15.73 -6.95
C LYS A 67 -28.73 17.15 -7.49
N GLU A 68 -27.65 17.82 -7.13
CA GLU A 68 -27.34 19.15 -7.66
C GLU A 68 -27.06 19.09 -9.17
N LEU A 69 -26.36 18.05 -9.64
CA LEU A 69 -26.15 17.79 -11.05
C LEU A 69 -27.48 17.69 -11.82
N PHE A 70 -28.46 16.92 -11.33
CA PHE A 70 -29.79 16.86 -11.96
C PHE A 70 -30.57 18.19 -11.82
N ARG A 71 -30.32 18.97 -10.77
CA ARG A 71 -30.96 20.28 -10.61
C ARG A 71 -30.48 21.27 -11.68
N VAL A 72 -29.20 21.23 -12.03
CA VAL A 72 -28.60 22.17 -12.99
C VAL A 72 -28.65 21.68 -14.43
N GLY A 73 -28.55 20.37 -14.67
CA GLY A 73 -28.59 19.79 -16.02
C GLY A 73 -29.97 19.34 -16.49
N GLY A 74 -31.00 19.37 -15.64
CA GLY A 74 -32.35 18.90 -15.96
C GLY A 74 -32.65 17.49 -15.46
N ASP A 75 -33.93 17.11 -15.46
CA ASP A 75 -34.34 15.77 -15.03
C ASP A 75 -34.58 14.84 -16.23
N VAL A 76 -34.62 13.54 -15.95
CA VAL A 76 -34.95 12.48 -16.92
C VAL A 76 -36.46 12.22 -16.82
N PRO A 77 -37.21 12.07 -17.94
CA PRO A 77 -36.75 11.79 -19.30
C PRO A 77 -36.51 12.98 -20.23
N GLU A 78 -36.66 14.21 -19.76
CA GLU A 78 -36.49 15.42 -20.59
C GLU A 78 -35.04 15.60 -21.05
N THR A 79 -34.07 15.11 -20.27
CA THR A 79 -32.63 15.21 -20.54
C THR A 79 -32.02 13.83 -20.78
N ASN A 80 -31.16 13.73 -21.80
CA ASN A 80 -30.32 12.56 -22.05
C ASN A 80 -29.00 12.69 -21.29
N TYR A 81 -28.53 11.61 -20.66
CA TYR A 81 -27.28 11.62 -19.89
C TYR A 81 -26.31 10.52 -20.33
N LEU A 82 -25.02 10.86 -20.33
CA LEU A 82 -23.89 9.94 -20.42
C LEU A 82 -23.00 10.13 -19.18
N PHE A 83 -22.93 9.12 -18.31
CA PHE A 83 -22.06 9.12 -17.12
C PHE A 83 -20.81 8.30 -17.36
N MET A 84 -19.64 8.92 -17.16
CA MET A 84 -18.32 8.38 -17.47
C MET A 84 -17.64 7.67 -16.29
N GLY A 85 -18.34 6.75 -15.63
CA GLY A 85 -17.77 5.88 -14.58
C GLY A 85 -17.54 6.57 -13.23
N ASP A 86 -16.94 5.81 -12.30
CA ASP A 86 -16.62 6.23 -10.94
C ASP A 86 -17.86 6.74 -10.19
N PHE A 87 -18.85 5.87 -10.06
CA PHE A 87 -20.12 6.12 -9.38
C PHE A 87 -20.01 5.89 -7.87
N VAL A 88 -19.08 5.04 -7.46
CA VAL A 88 -18.91 4.55 -6.08
C VAL A 88 -17.56 4.96 -5.49
N ASP A 89 -17.41 4.69 -4.19
CA ASP A 89 -16.23 5.00 -3.37
C ASP A 89 -15.98 6.50 -3.14
N ARG A 90 -15.13 6.83 -2.16
CA ARG A 90 -14.72 8.19 -1.74
C ARG A 90 -15.82 9.09 -1.15
N GLY A 91 -17.06 8.95 -1.58
CA GLY A 91 -18.26 9.57 -1.00
C GLY A 91 -18.92 8.71 0.07
N PHE A 92 -19.85 9.29 0.83
CA PHE A 92 -20.53 8.58 1.94
C PHE A 92 -21.77 7.76 1.49
N TYR A 93 -22.18 7.90 0.24
CA TYR A 93 -23.47 7.45 -0.29
C TYR A 93 -23.34 6.73 -1.62
N SER A 94 -22.31 5.89 -1.76
CA SER A 94 -22.05 5.12 -2.99
C SER A 94 -23.21 4.20 -3.34
N VAL A 95 -23.85 3.58 -2.34
CA VAL A 95 -25.00 2.70 -2.53
C VAL A 95 -26.17 3.45 -3.17
N GLU A 96 -26.59 4.58 -2.59
CA GLU A 96 -27.71 5.35 -3.11
C GLU A 96 -27.38 5.97 -4.46
N THR A 97 -26.14 6.43 -4.65
CA THR A 97 -25.66 7.02 -5.91
C THR A 97 -25.75 6.01 -7.04
N PHE A 98 -25.12 4.84 -6.88
CA PHE A 98 -25.12 3.82 -7.92
C PHE A 98 -26.52 3.23 -8.17
N LEU A 99 -27.28 2.93 -7.11
CA LEU A 99 -28.61 2.37 -7.27
C LEU A 99 -29.59 3.35 -7.93
N LEU A 100 -29.47 4.66 -7.68
CA LEU A 100 -30.28 5.67 -8.36
C LEU A 100 -29.97 5.70 -9.86
N LEU A 101 -28.69 5.77 -10.22
CA LEU A 101 -28.27 5.74 -11.64
C LEU A 101 -28.72 4.45 -12.33
N LEU A 102 -28.60 3.31 -11.64
CA LEU A 102 -29.03 2.01 -12.16
C LEU A 102 -30.56 1.94 -12.35
N ALA A 103 -31.33 2.46 -11.39
CA ALA A 103 -32.79 2.52 -11.50
C ALA A 103 -33.25 3.42 -12.64
N LEU A 104 -32.60 4.57 -12.84
CA LEU A 104 -32.85 5.46 -13.98
C LEU A 104 -32.47 4.79 -15.30
N LYS A 105 -31.35 4.04 -15.35
CA LYS A 105 -30.98 3.24 -16.53
C LYS A 105 -32.03 2.18 -16.87
N VAL A 106 -32.55 1.46 -15.88
CA VAL A 106 -33.61 0.46 -16.11
C VAL A 106 -34.91 1.10 -16.57
N ARG A 107 -35.25 2.28 -16.02
CA ARG A 107 -36.50 2.98 -16.32
C ARG A 107 -36.48 3.70 -17.67
N TYR A 108 -35.33 4.23 -18.07
CA TYR A 108 -35.13 5.02 -19.27
C TYR A 108 -33.84 4.57 -20.00
N PRO A 109 -33.82 3.33 -20.53
CA PRO A 109 -32.61 2.73 -21.09
C PRO A 109 -32.00 3.52 -22.26
N ASP A 110 -32.83 4.21 -23.04
CA ASP A 110 -32.40 5.02 -24.19
C ASP A 110 -32.01 6.46 -23.81
N ARG A 111 -32.19 6.86 -22.53
CA ARG A 111 -31.94 8.22 -22.03
C ARG A 111 -30.75 8.29 -21.08
N ILE A 112 -30.42 7.18 -20.42
CA ILE A 112 -29.28 7.07 -19.49
C ILE A 112 -28.25 6.11 -20.09
N THR A 113 -27.05 6.60 -20.33
CA THR A 113 -25.89 5.77 -20.71
C THR A 113 -24.89 5.77 -19.57
N LEU A 114 -24.50 4.57 -19.12
CA LEU A 114 -23.50 4.38 -18.07
C LEU A 114 -22.31 3.63 -18.66
N ILE A 115 -21.12 4.21 -18.57
CA ILE A 115 -19.88 3.50 -18.91
C ILE A 115 -19.09 3.20 -17.63
N ARG A 116 -18.25 2.16 -17.67
CA ARG A 116 -17.48 1.66 -16.54
C ARG A 116 -16.31 2.59 -16.23
N GLY A 117 -16.09 2.91 -14.95
CA GLY A 117 -14.88 3.54 -14.43
C GLY A 117 -13.97 2.55 -13.73
N ASN A 118 -12.85 3.03 -13.19
CA ASN A 118 -11.90 2.16 -12.50
C ASN A 118 -12.41 1.78 -11.09
N HIS A 119 -13.33 2.54 -10.51
CA HIS A 119 -13.98 2.21 -9.24
C HIS A 119 -15.10 1.18 -9.35
N GLU A 120 -15.59 0.87 -10.55
CA GLU A 120 -16.50 -0.24 -10.80
C GLU A 120 -15.72 -1.59 -10.90
N SER A 121 -14.96 -1.91 -9.84
CA SER A 121 -14.10 -3.08 -9.70
C SER A 121 -14.25 -3.69 -8.30
N ARG A 122 -14.21 -5.03 -8.18
CA ARG A 122 -14.24 -5.70 -6.88
C ARG A 122 -13.01 -5.33 -6.04
N GLN A 123 -11.84 -5.28 -6.68
CA GLN A 123 -10.58 -4.98 -5.98
C GLN A 123 -10.60 -3.55 -5.43
N ILE A 124 -11.03 -2.57 -6.23
CA ILE A 124 -11.03 -1.16 -5.84
C ILE A 124 -12.08 -0.89 -4.75
N THR A 125 -13.29 -1.44 -4.89
CA THR A 125 -14.39 -1.24 -3.93
C THR A 125 -14.15 -1.85 -2.55
N GLN A 126 -13.28 -2.87 -2.46
CA GLN A 126 -12.82 -3.43 -1.18
C GLN A 126 -11.80 -2.55 -0.47
N VAL A 127 -11.16 -1.62 -1.20
CA VAL A 127 -10.14 -0.72 -0.66
C VAL A 127 -10.71 0.65 -0.31
N TYR A 128 -11.64 1.18 -1.12
CA TYR A 128 -12.07 2.59 -1.04
C TYR A 128 -13.49 2.83 -0.49
N GLY A 129 -14.14 1.78 0.00
CA GLY A 129 -15.23 1.90 0.99
C GLY A 129 -16.60 1.39 0.55
N PHE A 130 -16.85 1.14 -0.75
CA PHE A 130 -18.16 0.66 -1.19
C PHE A 130 -18.54 -0.71 -0.62
N TYR A 131 -17.57 -1.62 -0.48
CA TYR A 131 -17.76 -2.91 0.19
C TYR A 131 -18.26 -2.74 1.62
N ASP A 132 -17.55 -1.93 2.41
CA ASP A 132 -17.88 -1.67 3.82
C ASP A 132 -19.21 -0.90 3.94
N GLU A 133 -19.49 -0.01 2.99
CA GLU A 133 -20.75 0.73 2.93
C GLU A 133 -21.94 -0.23 2.75
N CYS A 134 -21.86 -1.18 1.81
CA CYS A 134 -22.89 -2.18 1.60
C CYS A 134 -23.08 -3.05 2.85
N LEU A 135 -21.98 -3.54 3.44
CA LEU A 135 -22.02 -4.36 4.64
C LEU A 135 -22.67 -3.60 5.81
N ARG A 136 -22.33 -2.33 6.01
CA ARG A 136 -22.88 -1.49 7.07
C ARG A 136 -24.37 -1.21 6.88
N LYS A 137 -24.81 -0.96 5.64
CA LYS A 137 -26.19 -0.54 5.32
C LYS A 137 -27.16 -1.70 5.27
N TYR A 138 -26.73 -2.87 4.79
CA TYR A 138 -27.58 -4.06 4.63
C TYR A 138 -27.30 -5.17 5.64
N GLY A 139 -26.22 -5.07 6.41
CA GLY A 139 -25.78 -6.13 7.34
C GLY A 139 -25.18 -7.36 6.65
N SER A 140 -25.06 -7.33 5.33
CA SER A 140 -24.53 -8.41 4.50
C SER A 140 -23.75 -7.83 3.30
N VAL A 141 -22.84 -8.62 2.74
CA VAL A 141 -22.10 -8.25 1.51
C VAL A 141 -22.89 -8.57 0.24
N THR A 142 -24.13 -9.05 0.36
CA THR A 142 -24.92 -9.54 -0.79
C THR A 142 -25.21 -8.41 -1.79
N VAL A 143 -25.56 -7.21 -1.29
CA VAL A 143 -25.75 -6.04 -2.15
C VAL A 143 -24.48 -5.67 -2.92
N TRP A 144 -23.31 -5.71 -2.26
CA TRP A 144 -22.04 -5.49 -2.93
C TRP A 144 -21.80 -6.52 -4.04
N ARG A 145 -22.13 -7.80 -3.80
CA ARG A 145 -22.02 -8.84 -4.83
C ARG A 145 -22.94 -8.58 -6.03
N TYR A 146 -24.18 -8.16 -5.79
CA TYR A 146 -25.11 -7.81 -6.88
C TYR A 146 -24.61 -6.61 -7.69
N CYS A 147 -24.16 -5.54 -7.03
CA CYS A 147 -23.65 -4.36 -7.72
C CYS A 147 -22.36 -4.67 -8.51
N THR A 148 -21.42 -5.40 -7.93
CA THR A 148 -20.16 -5.76 -8.61
C THR A 148 -20.37 -6.74 -9.76
N GLU A 149 -21.39 -7.59 -9.72
CA GLU A 149 -21.79 -8.37 -10.90
C GLU A 149 -22.25 -7.45 -12.04
N ILE A 150 -23.00 -6.38 -11.74
CA ILE A 150 -23.44 -5.41 -12.75
C ILE A 150 -22.30 -4.59 -13.33
N PHE A 151 -21.27 -4.27 -12.53
CA PHE A 151 -20.09 -3.58 -13.02
C PHE A 151 -19.45 -4.27 -14.23
N ASP A 152 -19.46 -5.60 -14.27
CA ASP A 152 -18.92 -6.40 -15.37
C ASP A 152 -19.71 -6.22 -16.69
N TYR A 153 -20.96 -5.75 -16.63
CA TYR A 153 -21.79 -5.54 -17.82
C TYR A 153 -21.76 -4.10 -18.32
N LEU A 154 -21.24 -3.15 -17.55
CA LEU A 154 -21.14 -1.74 -17.95
C LEU A 154 -20.25 -1.58 -19.19
N SER A 155 -20.75 -0.85 -20.19
CA SER A 155 -20.01 -0.53 -21.42
C SER A 155 -18.69 0.18 -21.12
N LEU A 156 -17.64 -0.04 -21.90
CA LEU A 156 -16.31 0.54 -21.63
C LEU A 156 -16.17 1.99 -22.13
N SER A 157 -16.97 2.37 -23.11
CA SER A 157 -16.89 3.66 -23.79
C SER A 157 -18.19 3.99 -24.52
N ALA A 158 -18.30 5.23 -25.01
CA ALA A 158 -19.38 5.67 -25.87
C ALA A 158 -18.86 6.53 -27.04
N ILE A 159 -19.67 6.70 -28.07
CA ILE A 159 -19.41 7.57 -29.21
C ILE A 159 -20.65 8.42 -29.48
N ILE A 160 -20.52 9.74 -29.33
CA ILE A 160 -21.61 10.70 -29.55
C ILE A 160 -21.59 11.14 -31.00
N ASP A 161 -22.70 10.93 -31.72
CA ASP A 161 -22.89 11.26 -33.14
C ASP A 161 -21.77 10.78 -34.08
N GLY A 162 -21.05 9.72 -33.68
CA GLY A 162 -19.88 9.23 -34.41
C GLY A 162 -18.64 10.13 -34.36
N LYS A 163 -18.67 11.24 -33.60
CA LYS A 163 -17.64 12.29 -33.63
C LYS A 163 -16.94 12.59 -32.32
N ILE A 164 -17.55 12.29 -31.16
CA ILE A 164 -16.94 12.52 -29.85
C ILE A 164 -16.80 11.17 -29.13
N PHE A 165 -15.57 10.71 -28.94
CA PHE A 165 -15.29 9.46 -28.24
C PHE A 165 -15.24 9.69 -26.73
N CYS A 166 -16.06 8.99 -25.98
CA CYS A 166 -16.19 9.09 -24.54
C CYS A 166 -15.62 7.86 -23.84
N VAL A 167 -14.68 8.04 -22.91
CA VAL A 167 -14.05 6.95 -22.15
C VAL A 167 -13.74 7.44 -20.73
N HIS A 168 -13.76 6.56 -19.72
CA HIS A 168 -13.47 6.99 -18.35
C HIS A 168 -12.01 7.50 -18.18
N GLY A 169 -11.03 6.62 -18.42
CA GLY A 169 -9.61 6.95 -18.35
C GLY A 169 -9.13 7.55 -19.66
N GLY A 170 -8.55 6.77 -20.55
CA GLY A 170 -7.90 7.31 -21.73
C GLY A 170 -7.69 6.31 -22.85
N LEU A 171 -6.63 6.51 -23.63
CA LEU A 171 -6.29 5.63 -24.74
C LEU A 171 -5.39 4.47 -24.28
N SER A 172 -5.32 3.41 -25.08
CA SER A 172 -4.43 2.26 -24.86
C SER A 172 -3.43 2.12 -26.01
N PRO A 173 -2.15 1.79 -25.76
CA PRO A 173 -1.18 1.47 -26.81
C PRO A 173 -1.58 0.22 -27.61
N SER A 174 -2.46 -0.62 -27.07
CA SER A 174 -2.97 -1.82 -27.72
C SER A 174 -4.19 -1.57 -28.61
N ILE A 175 -4.74 -0.35 -28.61
CA ILE A 175 -6.00 0.00 -29.28
C ILE A 175 -5.75 1.17 -30.23
N GLN A 176 -5.92 0.91 -31.52
CA GLN A 176 -5.83 1.91 -32.58
C GLN A 176 -7.21 2.29 -33.12
N THR A 177 -8.19 1.39 -33.02
CA THR A 177 -9.54 1.58 -33.58
C THR A 177 -10.65 1.31 -32.56
N LEU A 178 -11.80 1.96 -32.75
CA LEU A 178 -13.01 1.72 -31.95
C LEU A 178 -13.49 0.26 -32.07
N ASP A 179 -13.27 -0.38 -33.22
CA ASP A 179 -13.62 -1.79 -33.42
C ASP A 179 -12.85 -2.73 -32.49
N GLN A 180 -11.60 -2.44 -32.17
CA GLN A 180 -10.85 -3.23 -31.20
C GLN A 180 -11.48 -3.14 -29.80
N ILE A 181 -11.99 -1.97 -29.40
CA ILE A 181 -12.70 -1.80 -28.14
C ILE A 181 -13.97 -2.67 -28.11
N ARG A 182 -14.71 -2.76 -29.23
CA ARG A 182 -15.93 -3.58 -29.35
C ARG A 182 -15.68 -5.07 -29.11
N THR A 183 -14.44 -5.55 -29.31
CA THR A 183 -14.07 -6.97 -29.15
C THR A 183 -13.58 -7.36 -27.77
N ILE A 184 -13.32 -6.40 -26.87
CA ILE A 184 -12.84 -6.67 -25.51
C ILE A 184 -13.91 -7.47 -24.74
N ASP A 185 -13.51 -8.56 -24.09
CA ASP A 185 -14.40 -9.21 -23.13
C ASP A 185 -14.48 -8.37 -21.85
N ARG A 186 -15.55 -7.59 -21.70
CA ARG A 186 -15.74 -6.73 -20.53
C ARG A 186 -16.34 -7.45 -19.32
N LYS A 187 -16.91 -8.66 -19.50
CA LYS A 187 -17.73 -9.38 -18.50
C LYS A 187 -16.87 -10.13 -17.48
N GLN A 188 -15.91 -9.41 -16.92
CA GLN A 188 -14.92 -9.90 -15.99
C GLN A 188 -14.48 -8.79 -15.05
N GLU A 189 -13.77 -9.19 -14.00
CA GLU A 189 -13.02 -8.25 -13.18
C GLU A 189 -12.01 -7.48 -14.04
N VAL A 190 -11.79 -6.21 -13.74
CA VAL A 190 -10.80 -5.39 -14.46
C VAL A 190 -9.41 -6.04 -14.30
N PRO A 191 -8.75 -6.43 -15.40
CA PRO A 191 -7.42 -7.02 -15.32
C PRO A 191 -6.38 -6.01 -14.81
N HIS A 192 -5.23 -6.51 -14.34
CA HIS A 192 -4.14 -5.64 -13.88
C HIS A 192 -3.43 -4.88 -15.01
N ASP A 193 -3.47 -5.41 -16.24
CA ASP A 193 -2.89 -4.82 -17.44
C ASP A 193 -3.75 -5.08 -18.69
N GLY A 194 -3.32 -4.54 -19.83
CA GLY A 194 -3.99 -4.74 -21.11
C GLY A 194 -5.11 -3.74 -21.42
N PRO A 195 -5.78 -3.91 -22.57
CA PRO A 195 -6.59 -2.87 -23.20
C PRO A 195 -7.75 -2.36 -22.33
N MET A 196 -8.39 -3.25 -21.56
CA MET A 196 -9.47 -2.84 -20.65
C MET A 196 -8.93 -2.01 -19.48
N CYS A 197 -7.83 -2.43 -18.86
CA CYS A 197 -7.16 -1.68 -17.81
C CYS A 197 -6.73 -0.29 -18.32
N ASP A 198 -6.10 -0.25 -19.49
CA ASP A 198 -5.61 0.99 -20.09
C ASP A 198 -6.72 2.02 -20.33
N LEU A 199 -7.87 1.60 -20.88
CA LEU A 199 -9.01 2.50 -21.11
C LEU A 199 -9.56 3.11 -19.81
N LEU A 200 -9.43 2.41 -18.68
CA LEU A 200 -9.93 2.85 -17.38
C LEU A 200 -8.89 3.66 -16.57
N TRP A 201 -7.59 3.54 -16.86
CA TRP A 201 -6.52 4.09 -16.00
C TRP A 201 -5.55 5.06 -16.69
N SER A 202 -5.59 5.19 -18.01
CA SER A 202 -4.62 6.01 -18.76
C SER A 202 -4.93 7.51 -18.67
N ASP A 203 -3.89 8.36 -18.77
CA ASP A 203 -3.93 9.81 -18.54
C ASP A 203 -3.26 10.64 -19.65
N PRO A 204 -3.84 11.77 -20.11
CA PRO A 204 -3.15 12.69 -20.99
C PRO A 204 -2.04 13.43 -20.23
N GLU A 205 -0.87 13.55 -20.82
CA GLU A 205 0.26 14.32 -20.28
C GLU A 205 0.97 15.07 -21.40
N ASP A 206 1.58 16.23 -21.09
CA ASP A 206 2.32 17.05 -22.06
C ASP A 206 3.67 16.39 -22.43
N THR A 207 3.60 15.22 -23.07
CA THR A 207 4.70 14.41 -23.57
C THR A 207 4.49 14.03 -25.04
N THR A 208 5.47 13.34 -25.63
CA THR A 208 5.34 12.75 -26.97
C THR A 208 5.25 11.23 -26.84
N GLY A 209 4.32 10.61 -27.56
CA GLY A 209 4.09 9.17 -27.56
C GLY A 209 3.42 8.67 -26.28
N TRP A 210 3.81 7.46 -25.87
CA TRP A 210 3.32 6.80 -24.67
C TRP A 210 4.35 6.90 -23.53
N GLY A 211 3.87 7.05 -22.30
CA GLY A 211 4.66 7.02 -21.08
C GLY A 211 4.12 6.04 -20.05
N VAL A 212 4.95 5.68 -19.07
CA VAL A 212 4.52 4.81 -17.96
C VAL A 212 3.63 5.63 -17.01
N SER A 213 2.44 5.09 -16.70
CA SER A 213 1.53 5.73 -15.76
C SER A 213 2.07 5.66 -14.31
N PRO A 214 2.10 6.77 -13.57
CA PRO A 214 2.47 6.76 -12.14
C PRO A 214 1.43 6.04 -11.27
N ARG A 215 0.24 5.72 -11.83
CA ARG A 215 -0.84 5.00 -11.14
C ARG A 215 -0.54 3.50 -10.99
N GLY A 216 0.49 2.98 -11.66
CA GLY A 216 0.80 1.54 -11.68
C GLY A 216 -0.15 0.72 -12.55
N ALA A 217 -1.05 1.37 -13.30
CA ALA A 217 -2.00 0.83 -14.25
C ALA A 217 -2.23 1.86 -15.37
N GLY A 218 -2.49 1.40 -16.59
CA GLY A 218 -2.62 2.24 -17.78
C GLY A 218 -1.33 2.98 -18.17
N TYR A 219 -1.48 3.99 -19.02
CA TYR A 219 -0.37 4.72 -19.64
C TYR A 219 -0.57 6.24 -19.58
N LEU A 220 0.52 6.99 -19.70
CA LEU A 220 0.47 8.39 -20.10
C LEU A 220 0.45 8.48 -21.63
N PHE A 221 -0.28 9.42 -22.21
CA PHE A 221 -0.30 9.61 -23.67
C PHE A 221 -0.23 11.08 -24.08
N GLY A 222 0.55 11.35 -25.13
CA GLY A 222 0.77 12.67 -25.69
C GLY A 222 -0.20 13.06 -26.82
N SER A 223 -0.09 14.32 -27.26
CA SER A 223 -0.92 14.89 -28.34
C SER A 223 -0.81 14.15 -29.68
N ASP A 224 0.34 13.56 -29.99
CA ASP A 224 0.59 12.80 -31.22
C ASP A 224 -0.17 11.46 -31.24
N VAL A 225 -0.29 10.81 -30.07
CA VAL A 225 -1.11 9.60 -29.90
C VAL A 225 -2.58 9.92 -30.16
N VAL A 226 -3.07 11.03 -29.60
CA VAL A 226 -4.44 11.49 -29.80
C VAL A 226 -4.70 11.83 -31.26
N ALA A 227 -3.78 12.55 -31.92
CA ALA A 227 -3.93 12.90 -33.33
C ALA A 227 -4.02 11.65 -34.22
N GLN A 228 -3.20 10.62 -33.96
CA GLN A 228 -3.25 9.35 -34.68
C GLN A 228 -4.56 8.62 -34.44
N PHE A 229 -5.00 8.50 -33.19
CA PHE A 229 -6.24 7.82 -32.84
C PHE A 229 -7.46 8.53 -33.43
N ASN A 230 -7.51 9.86 -33.35
CA ASN A 230 -8.61 10.65 -33.90
C ASN A 230 -8.71 10.50 -35.43
N ALA A 231 -7.57 10.57 -36.12
CA ALA A 231 -7.51 10.37 -37.56
C ALA A 231 -7.91 8.96 -37.99
N ALA A 232 -7.48 7.94 -37.25
CA ALA A 232 -7.80 6.53 -37.55
C ALA A 232 -9.30 6.22 -37.38
N ASN A 233 -10.01 6.97 -36.54
CA ASN A 233 -11.40 6.69 -36.16
C ASN A 233 -12.40 7.74 -36.67
N ASP A 234 -11.94 8.75 -37.42
CA ASP A 234 -12.76 9.87 -37.91
C ASP A 234 -13.53 10.60 -36.78
N ILE A 235 -12.89 10.75 -35.61
CA ILE A 235 -13.44 11.47 -34.45
C ILE A 235 -12.77 12.84 -34.29
N HIS A 236 -13.53 13.81 -33.80
CA HIS A 236 -13.05 15.20 -33.62
C HIS A 236 -12.33 15.39 -32.29
N MET A 237 -12.83 14.77 -31.22
CA MET A 237 -12.27 14.91 -29.87
C MET A 237 -12.57 13.70 -29.00
N ILE A 238 -11.78 13.57 -27.94
CA ILE A 238 -11.98 12.60 -26.86
C ILE A 238 -12.53 13.35 -25.65
N CYS A 239 -13.61 12.86 -25.06
CA CYS A 239 -14.14 13.32 -23.79
C CYS A 239 -13.89 12.24 -22.74
N ARG A 240 -13.30 12.60 -21.61
CA ARG A 240 -12.92 11.66 -20.56
C ARG A 240 -13.16 12.19 -19.15
N ALA A 241 -12.91 11.33 -18.16
CA ALA A 241 -13.06 11.63 -16.74
C ALA A 241 -11.75 11.30 -15.98
N HIS A 242 -11.81 10.78 -14.76
CA HIS A 242 -10.71 10.12 -14.03
C HIS A 242 -9.58 11.00 -13.42
N GLN A 243 -9.21 12.13 -14.05
CA GLN A 243 -8.26 13.08 -13.46
C GLN A 243 -9.03 14.20 -12.77
N LEU A 244 -8.76 14.43 -11.47
CA LEU A 244 -9.32 15.57 -10.74
C LEU A 244 -8.96 16.88 -11.44
N VAL A 245 -9.99 17.67 -11.77
CA VAL A 245 -9.83 19.02 -12.30
C VAL A 245 -10.46 20.03 -11.36
N MET A 246 -9.66 21.03 -10.96
CA MET A 246 -10.08 22.05 -9.99
C MET A 246 -11.26 22.90 -10.49
N GLU A 247 -11.27 23.22 -11.79
CA GLU A 247 -12.27 24.08 -12.43
C GLU A 247 -13.47 23.29 -13.02
N GLY A 248 -13.61 22.02 -12.66
CA GLY A 248 -14.67 21.13 -13.16
C GLY A 248 -14.42 20.55 -14.55
N TYR A 249 -13.66 21.20 -15.43
CA TYR A 249 -13.22 20.64 -16.70
C TYR A 249 -11.87 21.19 -17.18
N LYS A 250 -11.15 20.43 -18.02
CA LYS A 250 -9.84 20.82 -18.56
C LYS A 250 -9.69 20.35 -19.99
N TRP A 251 -9.25 21.25 -20.87
CA TRP A 251 -8.79 20.91 -22.21
C TRP A 251 -7.31 20.52 -22.21
N HIS A 252 -6.99 19.51 -23.01
CA HIS A 252 -5.63 19.09 -23.30
C HIS A 252 -5.40 19.14 -24.82
N PHE A 253 -4.13 19.27 -25.23
CA PHE A 253 -3.68 19.11 -26.62
C PHE A 253 -4.49 19.90 -27.66
N ASN A 254 -4.53 21.23 -27.54
CA ASN A 254 -5.28 22.11 -28.46
C ASN A 254 -6.75 21.70 -28.63
N GLU A 255 -7.43 21.44 -27.51
CA GLU A 255 -8.86 21.10 -27.45
C GLU A 255 -9.25 19.78 -28.12
N THR A 256 -8.32 18.83 -28.26
CA THR A 256 -8.61 17.50 -28.81
C THR A 256 -8.95 16.46 -27.75
N VAL A 257 -8.62 16.72 -26.48
CA VAL A 257 -9.06 15.92 -25.33
C VAL A 257 -9.64 16.83 -24.26
N LEU A 258 -10.82 16.46 -23.76
CA LEU A 258 -11.52 17.14 -22.68
C LEU A 258 -11.63 16.20 -21.49
N THR A 259 -11.19 16.65 -20.32
CA THR A 259 -11.49 15.99 -19.04
C THR A 259 -12.65 16.72 -18.37
N VAL A 260 -13.73 16.02 -18.05
CA VAL A 260 -14.90 16.52 -17.30
C VAL A 260 -14.92 15.88 -15.92
N TRP A 261 -15.18 16.68 -14.89
CA TRP A 261 -15.23 16.25 -13.50
C TRP A 261 -16.53 16.72 -12.84
N SER A 262 -17.37 15.79 -12.39
CA SER A 262 -18.74 16.09 -11.92
C SER A 262 -18.93 15.95 -10.40
N ALA A 263 -17.83 15.76 -9.64
CA ALA A 263 -17.85 15.65 -8.18
C ALA A 263 -17.24 16.91 -7.51
N PRO A 264 -18.04 17.90 -7.10
CA PRO A 264 -17.54 19.12 -6.50
C PRO A 264 -17.04 18.88 -5.09
N ASN A 265 -16.05 19.67 -4.66
CA ASN A 265 -15.33 19.50 -3.41
C ASN A 265 -15.01 18.02 -3.16
N TYR A 266 -14.33 17.39 -4.12
CA TYR A 266 -14.07 15.96 -4.17
C TYR A 266 -13.52 15.43 -2.83
N CYS A 267 -13.97 14.23 -2.45
CA CYS A 267 -13.70 13.64 -1.12
C CYS A 267 -14.11 14.55 0.05
N TYR A 268 -15.02 15.51 -0.20
CA TYR A 268 -15.44 16.56 0.74
C TYR A 268 -14.32 17.50 1.22
N ARG A 269 -13.19 17.59 0.49
CA ARG A 269 -12.01 18.36 0.94
C ARG A 269 -11.16 19.01 -0.16
N CYS A 270 -11.31 18.62 -1.41
CA CYS A 270 -10.43 19.10 -2.48
C CYS A 270 -10.72 20.55 -2.89
N GLY A 271 -11.91 21.08 -2.60
CA GLY A 271 -12.27 22.47 -2.92
C GLY A 271 -12.43 22.79 -4.41
N ASN A 272 -12.43 21.78 -5.28
CA ASN A 272 -12.75 21.94 -6.70
C ASN A 272 -14.24 22.24 -6.92
N VAL A 273 -14.57 22.86 -8.05
CA VAL A 273 -15.94 22.89 -8.57
C VAL A 273 -16.17 21.67 -9.47
N ALA A 274 -17.43 21.43 -9.84
CA ALA A 274 -17.81 20.40 -10.80
C ALA A 274 -18.37 21.02 -12.07
N ALA A 275 -18.32 20.27 -13.17
CA ALA A 275 -18.97 20.62 -14.42
C ALA A 275 -19.73 19.43 -15.01
N ILE A 276 -20.71 19.76 -15.84
CA ILE A 276 -21.30 18.89 -16.85
C ILE A 276 -21.13 19.56 -18.22
N LEU A 277 -21.01 18.74 -19.27
CA LEU A 277 -20.94 19.21 -20.66
C LEU A 277 -22.29 18.93 -21.34
N GLU A 278 -22.97 19.97 -21.79
CA GLU A 278 -24.16 19.85 -22.63
C GLU A 278 -23.78 19.94 -24.10
N LEU A 279 -24.29 19.00 -24.89
CA LEU A 279 -24.18 18.96 -26.34
C LEU A 279 -25.59 19.08 -26.93
N ASP A 280 -25.82 20.09 -27.75
CA ASP A 280 -27.09 20.24 -28.49
C ASP A 280 -27.14 19.37 -29.76
N GLU A 281 -28.25 19.42 -30.50
CA GLU A 281 -28.46 18.71 -31.78
C GLU A 281 -27.44 19.06 -32.88
N HIS A 282 -26.59 20.07 -32.67
CA HIS A 282 -25.55 20.52 -33.58
C HIS A 282 -24.14 20.34 -33.00
N LEU A 283 -24.02 19.59 -31.89
CA LEU A 283 -22.79 19.39 -31.11
C LEU A 283 -22.15 20.70 -30.63
N GLN A 284 -22.95 21.76 -30.47
CA GLN A 284 -22.50 22.94 -29.74
C GLN A 284 -22.36 22.60 -28.27
N ARG A 285 -21.27 23.08 -27.68
CA ARG A 285 -20.79 22.71 -26.35
C ARG A 285 -21.10 23.82 -25.36
N GLU A 286 -21.83 23.52 -24.30
CA GLU A 286 -22.03 24.41 -23.16
C GLU A 286 -21.58 23.71 -21.87
N PHE A 287 -20.85 24.42 -21.01
CA PHE A 287 -20.42 23.89 -19.72
C PHE A 287 -21.24 24.52 -18.60
N ILE A 288 -21.90 23.68 -17.81
CA ILE A 288 -22.57 24.12 -16.59
C ILE A 288 -21.68 23.77 -15.40
N ILE A 289 -21.15 24.80 -14.73
CA ILE A 289 -20.34 24.67 -13.53
C ILE A 289 -21.23 24.78 -12.30
N PHE A 290 -21.04 23.87 -11.33
CA PHE A 290 -21.78 23.87 -10.08
C PHE A 290 -20.87 23.56 -8.89
N GLU A 291 -21.27 24.11 -7.73
CA GLU A 291 -20.56 23.92 -6.48
C GLU A 291 -21.14 22.77 -5.67
N ALA A 292 -20.44 22.44 -4.58
CA ALA A 292 -20.82 21.38 -3.69
C ALA A 292 -22.15 21.72 -2.97
N ALA A 293 -23.09 20.77 -2.92
CA ALA A 293 -24.37 20.94 -2.24
C ALA A 293 -24.19 21.44 -0.79
N PRO A 294 -25.05 22.32 -0.25
CA PRO A 294 -24.86 22.91 1.07
C PRO A 294 -24.74 21.87 2.18
N GLN A 295 -23.85 22.11 3.15
CA GLN A 295 -23.55 21.14 4.20
C GLN A 295 -24.75 20.77 5.09
N GLU A 296 -25.73 21.68 5.24
CA GLU A 296 -26.99 21.44 5.95
C GLU A 296 -27.87 20.38 5.29
N THR A 297 -27.74 20.19 3.98
CA THR A 297 -28.44 19.13 3.23
C THR A 297 -27.74 17.77 3.31
N ARG A 298 -26.46 17.76 3.74
CA ARG A 298 -25.63 16.55 3.83
C ARG A 298 -25.78 15.92 5.21
N GLY A 299 -26.65 14.93 5.33
CA GLY A 299 -26.57 14.02 6.48
C GLY A 299 -25.17 13.38 6.55
N ILE A 300 -24.65 13.11 7.75
CA ILE A 300 -23.53 12.19 7.93
C ILE A 300 -24.13 10.86 8.37
N PRO A 301 -23.90 9.74 7.65
CA PRO A 301 -24.48 8.46 8.05
C PRO A 301 -24.09 8.06 9.47
N SER A 302 -25.06 7.53 10.23
CA SER A 302 -24.83 6.97 11.58
C SER A 302 -23.81 5.82 11.53
N LYS A 303 -22.86 5.82 12.48
CA LYS A 303 -21.81 4.80 12.65
C LYS A 303 -22.31 3.46 13.23
N LYS A 304 -23.61 3.31 13.51
CA LYS A 304 -24.18 2.08 14.07
C LYS A 304 -24.83 1.23 12.97
N PRO A 305 -24.67 -0.11 12.97
CA PRO A 305 -25.45 -0.99 12.11
C PRO A 305 -26.94 -0.78 12.41
N THR A 306 -27.75 -0.51 11.40
CA THR A 306 -29.21 -0.52 11.51
C THR A 306 -29.69 -1.96 11.51
N GLY A 307 -29.67 -2.59 12.70
CA GLY A 307 -30.23 -3.91 12.92
C GLY A 307 -31.75 -3.87 13.03
N ALA A 308 -32.38 -4.94 12.54
CA ALA A 308 -33.80 -5.23 12.57
C ALA A 308 -34.48 -5.04 13.94
N HIS A 309 -35.80 -4.86 13.90
CA HIS A 309 -36.76 -4.67 15.00
C HIS A 309 -36.67 -5.69 16.16
N PRO A 310 -37.22 -5.37 17.35
CA PRO A 310 -36.54 -5.58 18.63
C PRO A 310 -37.00 -6.83 19.38
N GLU A 311 -36.06 -7.53 20.01
CA GLU A 311 -36.31 -8.31 21.23
C GLU A 311 -35.30 -7.92 22.33
N THR A 312 -35.81 -7.88 23.55
CA THR A 312 -35.29 -7.30 24.81
C THR A 312 -33.80 -7.53 25.16
N PRO A 313 -33.11 -6.54 25.77
CA PRO A 313 -31.67 -6.60 26.04
C PRO A 313 -31.32 -7.12 27.45
N PRO A 314 -30.15 -7.75 27.68
CA PRO A 314 -29.51 -7.77 28.98
C PRO A 314 -28.66 -6.50 29.19
N ARG A 315 -28.80 -5.94 30.39
CA ARG A 315 -28.21 -4.70 30.94
C ARG A 315 -26.79 -4.35 30.45
N ALA A 316 -26.66 -3.22 29.76
CA ALA A 316 -25.41 -2.50 29.58
C ALA A 316 -25.05 -1.67 30.83
N LEU A 317 -23.80 -1.78 31.27
CA LEU A 317 -23.15 -0.76 32.10
C LEU A 317 -23.12 0.57 31.32
N ARG A 318 -23.52 1.64 31.99
CA ARG A 318 -23.43 3.01 31.49
C ARG A 318 -21.96 3.42 31.37
N VAL A 319 -21.56 3.86 30.18
CA VAL A 319 -20.49 4.85 30.03
C VAL A 319 -21.04 5.99 29.19
N SER A 320 -21.01 7.18 29.78
CA SER A 320 -21.46 8.45 29.24
C SER A 320 -20.42 9.08 28.29
N GLY A 321 -20.91 9.66 27.19
CA GLY A 321 -20.25 10.76 26.47
C GLY A 321 -19.35 10.36 25.30
N VAL A 322 -19.85 10.48 24.07
CA VAL A 322 -19.00 10.54 22.86
C VAL A 322 -19.42 11.77 22.05
N CYS A 323 -18.51 12.74 21.97
CA CYS A 323 -18.56 13.90 21.09
C CYS A 323 -17.91 13.53 19.74
N SER A 324 -18.30 14.18 18.64
CA SER A 324 -17.84 13.88 17.27
C SER A 324 -16.38 14.31 17.03
N HIS A 325 -15.46 13.36 16.86
CA HIS A 325 -14.08 13.59 16.41
C HIS A 325 -13.94 13.28 14.91
N ARG A 326 -13.57 14.26 14.08
CA ARG A 326 -13.23 14.02 12.65
C ARG A 326 -11.96 14.69 12.11
N GLU A 327 -11.21 15.45 12.90
CA GLU A 327 -9.91 16.03 12.47
C GLU A 327 -8.88 16.12 13.62
N LEU A 328 -9.17 15.48 14.74
CA LEU A 328 -8.50 15.72 16.00
C LEU A 328 -7.60 14.54 16.36
N TRP A 329 -6.29 14.79 16.54
CA TRP A 329 -5.33 13.80 17.03
C TRP A 329 -5.16 13.95 18.54
N SER A 330 -5.22 12.83 19.29
CA SER A 330 -4.91 12.84 20.72
C SER A 330 -3.38 12.82 20.93
N CYS A 331 -2.81 13.94 21.36
CA CYS A 331 -1.61 13.90 22.20
C CYS A 331 -2.11 13.69 23.64
N GLY A 332 -1.59 12.73 24.39
CA GLY A 332 -2.28 12.11 25.54
C GLY A 332 -2.66 13.00 26.75
N THR A 333 -3.61 12.45 27.52
CA THR A 333 -4.18 12.79 28.86
C THR A 333 -5.05 14.05 29.03
N THR A 334 -6.34 13.78 29.29
CA THR A 334 -7.36 14.60 29.98
C THR A 334 -7.32 16.13 29.79
N GLY A 335 -8.16 16.63 28.87
CA GLY A 335 -8.74 17.98 28.96
C GLY A 335 -8.16 19.08 28.08
N GLU A 336 -7.10 18.84 27.30
CA GLU A 336 -6.52 19.84 26.40
C GLU A 336 -7.00 19.71 24.94
N ARG A 337 -6.99 20.85 24.24
CA ARG A 337 -7.49 21.04 22.87
C ARG A 337 -6.70 20.16 21.90
N MET A 338 -7.36 19.26 21.17
CA MET A 338 -6.71 18.34 20.23
C MET A 338 -6.21 19.06 18.98
N ASP A 339 -4.98 18.78 18.57
CA ASP A 339 -4.36 19.34 17.36
C ASP A 339 -4.80 18.56 16.10
N THR A 340 -4.89 19.27 14.97
CA THR A 340 -5.05 18.67 13.63
C THR A 340 -3.73 18.10 13.11
N GLN A 341 -3.80 17.21 12.11
CA GLN A 341 -2.60 16.62 11.48
C GLN A 341 -1.58 17.68 11.04
N ARG A 342 -2.10 18.75 10.42
CA ARG A 342 -1.30 19.86 9.90
C ARG A 342 -0.62 20.63 11.02
N GLN A 343 -1.33 20.91 12.12
CA GLN A 343 -0.75 21.58 13.28
C GLN A 343 0.38 20.77 13.91
N VAL A 344 0.21 19.45 14.03
CA VAL A 344 1.27 18.56 14.52
C VAL A 344 2.50 18.62 13.62
N LEU A 345 2.32 18.51 12.30
CA LEU A 345 3.44 18.56 11.36
C LEU A 345 4.13 19.92 11.32
N ASP A 346 3.37 21.01 11.40
CA ASP A 346 3.94 22.36 11.44
C ASP A 346 4.74 22.60 12.73
N ARG A 347 4.30 22.04 13.88
CA ARG A 347 5.08 22.02 15.12
C ARG A 347 6.37 21.24 14.93
N LEU A 348 6.32 20.00 14.45
CA LEU A 348 7.50 19.16 14.23
C LEU A 348 8.52 19.84 13.30
N ARG A 349 8.05 20.42 12.20
CA ARG A 349 8.91 21.17 11.26
C ARG A 349 9.53 22.40 11.91
N SER A 350 8.77 23.12 12.75
CA SER A 350 9.27 24.29 13.47
C SER A 350 10.34 23.90 14.49
N SER A 351 10.12 22.82 15.23
CA SER A 351 11.12 22.23 16.15
C SER A 351 12.38 21.82 15.41
N PHE A 352 12.26 21.08 14.30
CA PHE A 352 13.41 20.71 13.47
C PHE A 352 14.18 21.95 12.98
N LYS A 353 13.49 22.96 12.43
CA LYS A 353 14.09 24.21 11.93
C LYS A 353 14.77 25.03 13.02
N SER A 354 14.33 24.94 14.28
CA SER A 354 15.01 25.60 15.40
C SER A 354 16.41 25.04 15.66
N GLY A 355 16.71 23.85 15.13
CA GLY A 355 17.98 23.16 15.32
C GLY A 355 18.08 22.37 16.62
N VAL A 356 16.99 22.24 17.40
CA VAL A 356 17.00 21.56 18.71
C VAL A 356 17.46 20.10 18.62
N THR A 357 17.19 19.42 17.50
CA THR A 357 17.57 18.01 17.27
C THR A 357 19.01 17.83 16.76
N ILE A 358 19.70 18.92 16.41
CA ILE A 358 21.03 18.87 15.79
C ILE A 358 22.13 18.45 16.78
N PRO A 359 22.22 19.01 18.01
CA PRO A 359 23.29 18.69 18.94
C PRO A 359 23.28 17.21 19.38
N GLU A 360 24.47 16.61 19.46
CA GLU A 360 24.64 15.22 19.95
C GLU A 360 23.99 15.00 21.31
N GLN A 361 24.14 15.97 22.22
CA GLN A 361 23.61 15.89 23.58
C GLN A 361 22.08 15.68 23.60
N PHE A 362 21.35 16.39 22.73
CA PHE A 362 19.90 16.23 22.64
C PHE A 362 19.54 14.81 22.19
N ARG A 363 20.16 14.33 21.11
CA ARG A 363 19.92 12.98 20.56
C ARG A 363 20.22 11.90 21.60
N ARG A 364 21.38 12.00 22.28
CA ARG A 364 21.78 11.11 23.35
C ARG A 364 20.79 11.10 24.51
N THR A 365 20.29 12.27 24.93
CA THR A 365 19.24 12.35 25.96
C THR A 365 17.97 11.62 25.53
N GLN A 366 17.48 11.82 24.29
CA GLN A 366 16.26 11.15 23.83
C GLN A 366 16.44 9.62 23.75
N LEU A 367 17.58 9.14 23.23
CA LEU A 367 17.91 7.71 23.20
C LEU A 367 17.98 7.11 24.61
N THR A 368 18.63 7.79 25.56
CA THR A 368 18.70 7.33 26.95
C THR A 368 17.30 7.28 27.60
N LYS A 369 16.44 8.27 27.33
CA LYS A 369 15.05 8.24 27.80
C LYS A 369 14.24 7.11 27.19
N LEU A 370 14.50 6.76 25.92
CA LEU A 370 13.89 5.59 25.29
C LEU A 370 14.35 4.29 25.99
N THR A 371 15.63 4.18 26.38
CA THR A 371 16.12 3.07 27.22
C THR A 371 15.36 2.97 28.55
N TYR A 372 15.10 4.08 29.23
CA TYR A 372 14.30 4.08 30.46
C TYR A 372 12.84 3.67 30.20
N MET A 373 12.23 4.15 29.11
CA MET A 373 10.88 3.75 28.71
C MET A 373 10.76 2.23 28.60
N ILE A 374 11.70 1.57 27.91
CA ILE A 374 11.68 0.11 27.75
C ILE A 374 11.86 -0.60 29.10
N LYS A 375 12.86 -0.20 29.89
CA LYS A 375 13.18 -0.86 31.17
C LYS A 375 12.10 -0.70 32.24
N GLU A 376 11.58 0.51 32.41
CA GLU A 376 10.61 0.81 33.47
C GLU A 376 9.22 0.23 33.18
N ASN A 377 8.93 -0.07 31.91
CA ASN A 377 7.61 -0.53 31.47
C ASN A 377 7.63 -1.95 30.89
N GLU A 378 8.70 -2.73 31.12
CA GLU A 378 8.87 -4.09 30.61
C GLU A 378 7.62 -4.96 30.85
N GLU A 379 7.12 -5.00 32.08
CA GLU A 379 5.95 -5.82 32.44
C GLU A 379 4.65 -5.35 31.75
N LEU A 380 4.51 -4.04 31.45
CA LEU A 380 3.36 -3.54 30.68
C LEU A 380 3.48 -3.91 29.21
N ILE A 381 4.69 -3.84 28.66
CA ILE A 381 5.00 -4.25 27.28
C ILE A 381 4.70 -5.73 27.10
N LEU A 382 5.20 -6.59 27.98
CA LEU A 382 4.96 -8.03 27.94
C LEU A 382 3.46 -8.36 27.97
N LYS A 383 2.68 -7.66 28.81
CA LYS A 383 1.22 -7.82 28.86
C LYS A 383 0.53 -7.39 27.57
N ALA A 384 0.96 -6.29 26.96
CA ALA A 384 0.40 -5.83 25.69
C ALA A 384 0.69 -6.82 24.55
N LEU A 385 1.93 -7.29 24.44
CA LEU A 385 2.34 -8.28 23.43
C LEU A 385 1.60 -9.62 23.61
N HIS A 386 1.47 -10.09 24.85
CA HIS A 386 0.66 -11.28 25.13
C HIS A 386 -0.81 -11.05 24.76
N LYS A 387 -1.38 -9.87 25.02
CA LYS A 387 -2.78 -9.60 24.68
C LYS A 387 -3.03 -9.60 23.16
N ASP A 388 -2.09 -9.06 22.38
CA ASP A 388 -2.24 -8.96 20.93
C ASP A 388 -1.98 -10.30 20.21
N LEU A 389 -0.94 -11.03 20.61
CA LEU A 389 -0.42 -12.18 19.85
C LEU A 389 -0.39 -13.49 20.65
N ALA A 390 -0.80 -13.48 21.91
CA ALA A 390 -0.49 -14.56 22.86
C ALA A 390 1.01 -14.89 22.90
N LYS A 391 1.86 -13.88 22.65
CA LYS A 391 3.30 -14.05 22.52
C LYS A 391 3.88 -14.53 23.86
N PRO A 392 4.57 -15.70 23.89
CA PRO A 392 5.23 -16.18 25.10
C PRO A 392 6.22 -15.15 25.63
N LYS A 393 6.37 -15.07 26.96
CA LYS A 393 7.30 -14.12 27.60
C LYS A 393 8.71 -14.26 27.03
N PHE A 394 9.17 -15.50 26.81
CA PHE A 394 10.49 -15.76 26.25
C PHE A 394 10.66 -15.16 24.84
N GLU A 395 9.70 -15.40 23.94
CA GLU A 395 9.72 -14.82 22.59
C GLU A 395 9.66 -13.29 22.63
N ALA A 396 8.81 -12.71 23.48
CA ALA A 396 8.64 -11.27 23.61
C ALA A 396 9.91 -10.58 24.12
N VAL A 397 10.59 -11.15 25.11
CA VAL A 397 11.88 -10.63 25.61
C VAL A 397 12.92 -10.65 24.51
N LEU A 398 13.14 -11.81 23.90
CA LEU A 398 14.21 -11.99 22.91
C LEU A 398 14.00 -11.15 21.65
N SER A 399 12.79 -11.19 21.08
CA SER A 399 12.51 -10.59 19.77
C SER A 399 12.10 -9.13 19.83
N GLU A 400 11.67 -8.61 20.99
CA GLU A 400 11.17 -7.23 21.07
C GLU A 400 11.93 -6.37 22.07
N LEU A 401 12.19 -6.84 23.28
CA LEU A 401 12.86 -6.04 24.31
C LEU A 401 14.38 -6.02 24.14
N ASP A 402 15.00 -7.18 24.00
CA ASP A 402 16.45 -7.31 23.90
C ASP A 402 16.97 -6.75 22.57
N MET A 403 16.27 -7.00 21.46
CA MET A 403 16.59 -6.39 20.17
C MET A 403 16.59 -4.85 20.25
N VAL A 404 15.56 -4.24 20.83
CA VAL A 404 15.48 -2.77 21.00
C VAL A 404 16.56 -2.27 21.96
N SER A 405 16.83 -2.99 23.05
CA SER A 405 17.85 -2.63 24.03
C SER A 405 19.26 -2.67 23.44
N ASN A 406 19.56 -3.68 22.62
CA ASN A 406 20.83 -3.82 21.92
C ASN A 406 21.01 -2.73 20.87
N GLU A 407 19.95 -2.39 20.14
CA GLU A 407 19.94 -1.29 19.17
C GLU A 407 20.20 0.07 19.85
N LEU A 408 19.53 0.34 20.98
CA LEU A 408 19.77 1.52 21.80
C LEU A 408 21.20 1.61 22.29
N HIS A 409 21.73 0.50 22.81
CA HIS A 409 23.11 0.44 23.29
C HIS A 409 24.11 0.71 22.14
N CYS A 410 23.89 0.09 20.98
CA CYS A 410 24.69 0.31 19.78
C CYS A 410 24.67 1.79 19.36
N ALA A 411 23.48 2.39 19.26
CA ALA A 411 23.31 3.78 18.87
C ALA A 411 23.97 4.75 19.86
N ILE A 412 23.70 4.60 21.16
CA ILE A 412 24.27 5.48 22.20
C ILE A 412 25.80 5.38 22.21
N THR A 413 26.35 4.17 22.10
CA THR A 413 27.80 3.95 22.18
C THR A 413 28.54 4.53 20.98
N ASN A 414 27.94 4.46 19.78
CA ASN A 414 28.61 4.84 18.55
C ASN A 414 28.21 6.22 17.99
N LEU A 415 27.21 6.89 18.58
CA LEU A 415 26.64 8.15 18.06
C LEU A 415 27.69 9.19 17.67
N SER A 416 28.65 9.48 18.55
CA SER A 416 29.69 10.48 18.30
C SER A 416 30.56 10.13 17.11
N SER A 417 30.82 8.82 16.90
CA SER A 417 31.59 8.31 15.76
C SER A 417 30.79 8.42 14.46
N TRP A 418 29.51 8.05 14.47
CA TRP A 418 28.63 8.13 13.30
C TRP A 418 28.42 9.57 12.81
N MET A 419 28.45 10.54 13.72
CA MET A 419 28.32 11.96 13.39
C MET A 419 29.61 12.61 12.83
N GLN A 420 30.76 11.94 12.91
CA GLN A 420 32.02 12.52 12.40
C GLN A 420 32.01 12.65 10.87
N PRO A 421 32.67 13.69 10.31
CA PRO A 421 32.98 13.74 8.89
C PRO A 421 33.81 12.53 8.43
N GLU A 422 33.46 11.96 7.28
CA GLU A 422 34.26 10.91 6.64
C GLU A 422 35.11 11.53 5.54
N TYR A 423 36.42 11.59 5.74
CA TYR A 423 37.35 12.09 4.72
C TYR A 423 37.52 11.07 3.60
N VAL A 424 37.44 11.55 2.35
CA VAL A 424 37.44 10.69 1.16
C VAL A 424 38.79 10.70 0.45
N SER A 425 39.02 9.67 -0.38
CA SER A 425 40.18 9.62 -1.26
C SER A 425 40.15 10.77 -2.28
N LYS A 426 41.30 11.39 -2.53
CA LYS A 426 41.47 12.58 -3.38
C LYS A 426 42.36 12.27 -4.59
N ASN A 427 42.14 12.98 -5.70
CA ASN A 427 43.06 12.94 -6.85
C ASN A 427 44.11 14.06 -6.74
N LEU A 428 45.04 14.14 -7.70
CA LEU A 428 46.11 15.14 -7.66
C LEU A 428 45.57 16.57 -7.73
N ALA A 429 44.49 16.79 -8.49
CA ALA A 429 43.86 18.10 -8.63
C ALA A 429 43.17 18.60 -7.36
N THR A 430 42.76 17.69 -6.46
CA THR A 430 42.10 18.02 -5.18
C THR A 430 42.95 17.70 -3.96
N LYS A 431 44.21 17.29 -4.13
CA LYS A 431 45.06 16.76 -3.04
C LYS A 431 45.19 17.70 -1.84
N LEU A 432 45.21 19.01 -2.09
CA LEU A 432 45.33 20.05 -1.07
C LEU A 432 43.98 20.55 -0.53
N ASP A 433 42.86 20.08 -1.07
CA ASP A 433 41.52 20.43 -0.59
C ASP A 433 41.11 19.50 0.57
N ASP A 434 40.28 20.02 1.48
CA ASP A 434 39.59 19.19 2.48
C ASP A 434 38.31 18.63 1.86
N CYS A 435 38.32 17.33 1.56
CA CYS A 435 37.20 16.62 0.95
C CYS A 435 36.64 15.60 1.92
N PHE A 436 35.37 15.74 2.30
CA PHE A 436 34.72 14.85 3.27
C PHE A 436 33.22 14.74 3.03
N ILE A 437 32.60 13.70 3.59
CA ILE A 437 31.16 13.48 3.63
C ILE A 437 30.65 13.82 5.02
N ARG A 438 29.69 14.74 5.12
CA ARG A 438 28.99 15.09 6.35
C ARG A 438 27.60 14.47 6.34
N ARG A 439 27.18 13.88 7.48
CA ARG A 439 25.80 13.40 7.67
C ARG A 439 24.93 14.50 8.26
N GLU A 440 23.82 14.80 7.61
CA GLU A 440 22.85 15.80 8.05
C GLU A 440 21.47 15.13 8.17
N PRO A 441 20.66 15.42 9.21
CA PRO A 441 19.30 14.88 9.29
C PRO A 441 18.45 15.31 8.09
N LEU A 442 17.49 14.47 7.72
CA LEU A 442 16.58 14.73 6.61
C LEU A 442 15.51 15.77 6.97
N GLY A 443 14.93 15.68 8.18
CA GLY A 443 13.88 16.58 8.64
C GLY A 443 12.82 15.90 9.50
N VAL A 444 11.59 15.84 8.98
CA VAL A 444 10.46 15.13 9.60
C VAL A 444 10.27 13.79 8.91
N VAL A 445 10.46 12.72 9.68
CA VAL A 445 10.34 11.33 9.23
C VAL A 445 9.00 10.75 9.63
N LEU A 446 8.38 9.97 8.76
CA LEU A 446 7.24 9.12 9.08
C LEU A 446 7.70 7.67 9.24
N ILE A 447 7.36 7.03 10.36
CA ILE A 447 7.58 5.60 10.60
C ILE A 447 6.22 4.91 10.75
N ILE A 448 5.92 3.96 9.87
CA ILE A 448 4.70 3.15 9.91
C ILE A 448 5.09 1.71 10.24
N GLY A 449 4.70 1.25 11.44
CA GLY A 449 5.02 -0.10 11.92
C GLY A 449 3.90 -1.11 11.66
N PRO A 450 4.25 -2.40 11.51
CA PRO A 450 3.31 -3.49 11.33
C PRO A 450 2.89 -4.08 12.69
N TRP A 451 2.15 -5.18 12.66
CA TRP A 451 1.50 -5.76 13.84
C TRP A 451 2.22 -6.97 14.44
N ASN A 452 3.11 -7.64 13.70
CA ASN A 452 3.66 -8.95 14.08
C ASN A 452 4.78 -8.89 15.12
N TYR A 453 5.60 -7.84 15.06
CA TYR A 453 6.51 -7.42 16.13
C TYR A 453 6.28 -5.94 16.43
N PRO A 454 5.13 -5.61 17.04
CA PRO A 454 4.57 -4.27 17.03
C PRO A 454 5.36 -3.27 17.85
N LEU A 455 6.31 -3.72 18.69
CA LEU A 455 7.21 -2.82 19.40
C LEU A 455 8.51 -2.62 18.62
N GLN A 456 9.26 -3.69 18.31
CA GLN A 456 10.61 -3.53 17.75
C GLN A 456 10.60 -2.88 16.37
N LEU A 457 9.62 -3.21 15.52
CA LEU A 457 9.51 -2.66 14.16
C LEU A 457 9.08 -1.18 14.16
N LEU A 458 8.68 -0.64 15.31
CA LEU A 458 8.52 0.81 15.52
C LEU A 458 9.76 1.43 16.17
N MET A 459 10.30 0.77 17.20
CA MET A 459 11.36 1.36 18.04
C MET A 459 12.73 1.37 17.34
N ILE A 460 13.11 0.31 16.62
CA ILE A 460 14.40 0.24 15.92
C ILE A 460 14.55 1.34 14.86
N PRO A 461 13.61 1.54 13.92
CA PRO A 461 13.72 2.67 12.98
C PRO A 461 13.63 4.03 13.70
N LEU A 462 12.85 4.15 14.80
CA LEU A 462 12.81 5.37 15.61
C LEU A 462 14.18 5.70 16.23
N ILE A 463 14.91 4.70 16.72
CA ILE A 463 16.27 4.85 17.27
C ILE A 463 17.20 5.41 16.20
N GLY A 464 17.18 4.85 14.98
CA GLY A 464 17.95 5.36 13.84
C GLY A 464 17.60 6.81 13.51
N ALA A 465 16.31 7.15 13.45
CA ALA A 465 15.85 8.50 13.12
C ALA A 465 16.24 9.55 14.19
N ILE A 466 16.14 9.20 15.48
CA ILE A 466 16.60 10.03 16.60
C ILE A 466 18.12 10.21 16.54
N ALA A 467 18.88 9.13 16.34
CA ALA A 467 20.34 9.16 16.24
C ALA A 467 20.80 10.06 15.08
N ALA A 468 20.08 10.04 13.95
CA ALA A 468 20.33 10.90 12.80
C ALA A 468 19.93 12.37 13.03
N GLY A 469 19.07 12.65 14.00
CA GLY A 469 18.68 14.01 14.42
C GLY A 469 17.37 14.52 13.81
N ASN A 470 16.45 13.62 13.46
CA ASN A 470 15.17 13.95 12.84
C ASN A 470 14.07 14.16 13.90
N CYS A 471 13.02 14.89 13.52
CA CYS A 471 11.72 14.79 14.18
C CYS A 471 10.94 13.62 13.55
N VAL A 472 10.04 12.98 14.31
CA VAL A 472 9.40 11.73 13.87
C VAL A 472 7.90 11.71 14.18
N VAL A 473 7.12 11.29 13.19
CA VAL A 473 5.76 10.80 13.37
C VAL A 473 5.79 9.28 13.41
N ILE A 474 5.25 8.70 14.48
CA ILE A 474 5.23 7.27 14.75
C ILE A 474 3.79 6.77 14.56
N LYS A 475 3.57 5.87 13.60
CA LYS A 475 2.26 5.29 13.30
C LYS A 475 2.28 3.80 13.64
N PRO A 476 1.84 3.39 14.85
CA PRO A 476 1.67 1.98 15.20
C PRO A 476 0.54 1.31 14.40
N SER A 477 0.57 -0.02 14.30
CA SER A 477 -0.52 -0.79 13.69
C SER A 477 -1.69 -0.94 14.67
N GLU A 478 -2.88 -0.59 14.19
CA GLU A 478 -4.16 -0.75 14.89
C GLU A 478 -4.55 -2.22 15.11
N VAL A 479 -3.93 -3.15 14.39
CA VAL A 479 -4.18 -4.59 14.51
C VAL A 479 -3.63 -5.12 15.84
N SER A 480 -2.49 -4.58 16.31
CA SER A 480 -1.92 -4.87 17.64
C SER A 480 -2.33 -3.78 18.63
N ALA A 481 -3.63 -3.72 18.89
CA ALA A 481 -4.30 -2.61 19.57
C ALA A 481 -3.81 -2.36 21.00
N ALA A 482 -3.40 -3.39 21.74
CA ALA A 482 -2.86 -3.22 23.08
C ALA A 482 -1.49 -2.53 23.03
N THR A 483 -0.63 -2.94 22.11
CA THR A 483 0.68 -2.33 21.89
C THR A 483 0.56 -0.91 21.36
N ASP A 484 -0.31 -0.67 20.37
CA ASP A 484 -0.63 0.67 19.85
C ASP A 484 -1.03 1.62 20.99
N SER A 485 -1.97 1.20 21.84
CA SER A 485 -2.43 2.00 22.98
C SER A 485 -1.31 2.30 23.97
N LEU A 486 -0.47 1.30 24.28
CA LEU A 486 0.65 1.45 25.20
C LEU A 486 1.72 2.39 24.65
N VAL A 487 2.09 2.27 23.37
CA VAL A 487 3.08 3.15 22.73
C VAL A 487 2.60 4.59 22.73
N ALA A 488 1.32 4.82 22.39
CA ALA A 488 0.73 6.15 22.42
C ALA A 488 0.70 6.78 23.82
N GLU A 489 0.58 5.96 24.87
CA GLU A 489 0.65 6.41 26.26
C GLU A 489 2.09 6.71 26.71
N LEU A 490 3.05 5.85 26.37
CA LEU A 490 4.41 5.92 26.90
C LEU A 490 5.27 6.97 26.18
N ILE A 491 5.22 7.05 24.85
CA ILE A 491 6.11 7.94 24.08
C ILE A 491 6.07 9.40 24.59
N PRO A 492 4.90 10.03 24.81
CA PRO A 492 4.84 11.41 25.30
C PRO A 492 5.36 11.63 26.72
N LYS A 493 5.44 10.57 27.55
CA LYS A 493 5.95 10.64 28.94
C LYS A 493 7.48 10.66 28.98
N TYR A 494 8.14 10.06 27.99
CA TYR A 494 9.59 9.92 27.96
C TYR A 494 10.23 10.86 26.92
N LEU A 495 9.71 10.91 25.70
CA LEU A 495 10.33 11.65 24.60
C LEU A 495 9.78 13.09 24.49
N SER A 496 10.53 13.95 23.81
CA SER A 496 10.09 15.33 23.52
C SER A 496 8.85 15.33 22.60
N GLN A 497 7.72 15.82 23.11
CA GLN A 497 6.45 15.93 22.37
C GLN A 497 6.51 16.94 21.21
N ASP A 498 7.49 17.83 21.24
CA ASP A 498 7.78 18.79 20.17
C ASP A 498 8.51 18.16 18.99
N CYS A 499 9.10 16.98 19.17
CA CYS A 499 9.94 16.30 18.17
C CYS A 499 9.44 14.91 17.79
N TYR A 500 8.70 14.22 18.67
CA TYR A 500 8.27 12.83 18.46
C TYR A 500 6.81 12.68 18.87
N VAL A 501 5.96 12.30 17.92
CA VAL A 501 4.51 12.21 18.13
C VAL A 501 3.98 10.88 17.62
N VAL A 502 3.09 10.27 18.39
CA VAL A 502 2.37 9.05 17.99
C VAL A 502 1.05 9.45 17.33
N VAL A 503 0.80 8.91 16.14
CA VAL A 503 -0.45 9.07 15.40
C VAL A 503 -1.09 7.71 15.27
N ARG A 504 -2.26 7.55 15.89
CA ARG A 504 -3.03 6.31 15.86
C ARG A 504 -4.08 6.36 14.75
N GLY A 505 -4.51 5.20 14.29
CA GLY A 505 -5.58 5.09 13.29
C GLY A 505 -5.33 3.92 12.34
N GLY A 506 -6.30 3.66 11.47
CA GLY A 506 -6.24 2.60 10.47
C GLY A 506 -5.79 3.08 9.10
N ALA A 507 -6.33 2.44 8.06
CA ALA A 507 -6.03 2.77 6.68
C ALA A 507 -6.42 4.24 6.34
N GLU A 508 -7.59 4.71 6.78
CA GLU A 508 -8.07 6.08 6.50
C GLU A 508 -7.11 7.14 7.05
N GLU A 509 -6.72 7.02 8.33
CA GLU A 509 -5.78 7.95 8.95
C GLU A 509 -4.40 7.88 8.33
N THR A 510 -3.96 6.68 7.93
CA THR A 510 -2.67 6.49 7.24
C THR A 510 -2.67 7.16 5.87
N VAL A 511 -3.76 7.04 5.09
CA VAL A 511 -3.93 7.73 3.81
C VAL A 511 -3.91 9.25 4.00
N ALA A 512 -4.65 9.76 5.00
CA ALA A 512 -4.63 11.19 5.31
C ALA A 512 -3.23 11.68 5.70
N LEU A 513 -2.51 10.88 6.51
CA LEU A 513 -1.15 11.19 6.92
C LEU A 513 -0.21 11.32 5.71
N LEU A 514 -0.27 10.35 4.79
CA LEU A 514 0.57 10.28 3.58
C LEU A 514 0.33 11.41 2.57
N GLN A 515 -0.76 12.19 2.69
CA GLN A 515 -0.97 13.39 1.87
C GLN A 515 -0.01 14.52 2.23
N ASN A 516 0.57 14.46 3.43
CA ASN A 516 1.48 15.47 3.91
C ASN A 516 2.92 15.18 3.47
N ARG A 517 3.71 16.25 3.31
CA ARG A 517 5.13 16.14 2.98
C ARG A 517 5.96 15.65 4.17
N PHE A 518 6.68 14.55 3.97
CA PHE A 518 7.74 14.08 4.86
C PHE A 518 9.09 14.17 4.16
N ASP A 519 10.16 14.23 4.94
CA ASP A 519 11.53 14.22 4.41
C ASP A 519 12.06 12.78 4.25
N HIS A 520 11.40 11.80 4.88
CA HIS A 520 11.55 10.36 4.62
C HIS A 520 10.31 9.60 5.10
N ILE A 521 9.93 8.52 4.42
CA ILE A 521 8.90 7.58 4.90
C ILE A 521 9.53 6.19 5.07
N PHE A 522 9.44 5.63 6.27
CA PHE A 522 9.84 4.28 6.60
C PHE A 522 8.59 3.43 6.82
N TYR A 523 8.45 2.35 6.05
CA TYR A 523 7.31 1.45 6.14
C TYR A 523 7.77 0.00 6.24
N THR A 524 7.18 -0.74 7.18
CA THR A 524 7.26 -2.19 7.20
C THR A 524 5.87 -2.79 7.04
N GLY A 525 5.70 -3.74 6.11
CA GLY A 525 4.44 -4.45 5.93
C GLY A 525 4.27 -5.07 4.54
N SER A 526 3.05 -5.02 4.01
CA SER A 526 2.69 -5.72 2.76
C SER A 526 3.12 -4.96 1.50
N GLN A 527 3.43 -5.71 0.44
CA GLN A 527 3.75 -5.14 -0.88
C GLN A 527 2.60 -4.30 -1.45
N THR A 528 1.34 -4.68 -1.21
CA THR A 528 0.16 -3.93 -1.68
C THR A 528 0.11 -2.52 -1.11
N VAL A 529 0.24 -2.38 0.21
CA VAL A 529 0.23 -1.06 0.88
C VAL A 529 1.47 -0.24 0.53
N ALA A 530 2.62 -0.90 0.36
CA ALA A 530 3.87 -0.26 -0.05
C ALA A 530 3.74 0.48 -1.39
N ARG A 531 3.05 -0.09 -2.38
CA ARG A 531 2.76 0.59 -3.67
C ARG A 531 1.98 1.89 -3.45
N SER A 532 0.96 1.88 -2.60
CA SER A 532 0.19 3.08 -2.24
C SER A 532 1.04 4.14 -1.53
N ILE A 533 1.96 3.71 -0.66
CA ILE A 533 2.90 4.61 0.02
C ILE A 533 3.85 5.28 -0.96
N MET A 534 4.41 4.52 -1.91
CA MET A 534 5.27 5.10 -2.95
C MET A 534 4.55 6.14 -3.79
N GLN A 535 3.32 5.85 -4.21
CA GLN A 535 2.50 6.78 -4.99
C GLN A 535 2.25 8.08 -4.23
N ALA A 536 1.97 7.99 -2.93
CA ALA A 536 1.84 9.17 -2.10
C ALA A 536 3.17 9.91 -1.92
N ALA A 537 4.28 9.18 -1.72
CA ALA A 537 5.61 9.73 -1.56
C ALA A 537 6.12 10.45 -2.83
N SER A 538 5.78 9.95 -4.02
CA SER A 538 6.22 10.55 -5.29
C SER A 538 5.67 11.95 -5.52
N VAL A 539 4.49 12.28 -4.96
CA VAL A 539 3.90 13.62 -5.02
C VAL A 539 4.84 14.68 -4.42
N HIS A 540 5.59 14.31 -3.39
CA HIS A 540 6.51 15.21 -2.68
C HIS A 540 7.99 14.91 -2.95
N LEU A 541 8.27 13.96 -3.85
CA LEU A 541 9.61 13.39 -4.08
C LEU A 541 10.28 12.91 -2.78
N THR A 542 9.47 12.35 -1.88
CA THR A 542 9.93 11.86 -0.58
C THR A 542 10.64 10.52 -0.75
N PRO A 543 11.90 10.36 -0.29
CA PRO A 543 12.56 9.06 -0.27
C PRO A 543 11.85 8.10 0.68
N VAL A 544 11.86 6.81 0.34
CA VAL A 544 11.21 5.76 1.13
C VAL A 544 12.16 4.62 1.44
N THR A 545 12.00 4.03 2.62
CA THR A 545 12.55 2.72 2.98
C THR A 545 11.37 1.77 3.17
N LEU A 546 11.36 0.68 2.41
CA LEU A 546 10.29 -0.30 2.42
C LEU A 546 10.86 -1.65 2.86
N GLU A 547 10.36 -2.14 3.99
CA GLU A 547 10.69 -3.46 4.55
C GLU A 547 9.49 -4.38 4.34
N LEU A 548 9.53 -5.21 3.29
CA LEU A 548 8.38 -5.99 2.83
C LEU A 548 8.59 -7.50 3.05
N GLY A 549 7.55 -8.26 2.78
CA GLY A 549 7.59 -9.71 2.86
C GLY A 549 7.97 -10.40 1.54
N GLY A 550 7.77 -11.70 1.53
CA GLY A 550 8.02 -12.58 0.40
C GLY A 550 8.23 -14.01 0.90
N LYS A 551 8.22 -14.98 -0.03
CA LYS A 551 8.38 -16.39 0.35
C LYS A 551 9.86 -16.72 0.55
N CYS A 552 10.35 -16.66 1.78
CA CYS A 552 11.75 -16.97 2.11
C CYS A 552 12.06 -18.47 1.94
N PRO A 553 12.89 -18.88 0.96
CA PRO A 553 13.24 -20.28 0.76
C PRO A 553 14.24 -20.78 1.80
N CYS A 554 14.15 -22.08 2.10
CA CYS A 554 15.16 -22.82 2.84
C CYS A 554 15.61 -24.05 2.04
N LEU A 555 16.84 -24.04 1.53
CA LEU A 555 17.42 -25.18 0.81
C LEU A 555 18.15 -26.10 1.81
N ILE A 556 17.86 -27.40 1.77
CA ILE A 556 18.58 -28.40 2.55
C ILE A 556 19.17 -29.43 1.58
N TYR A 557 20.49 -29.42 1.42
CA TYR A 557 21.18 -30.16 0.37
C TYR A 557 22.56 -30.68 0.79
N GLY A 558 22.88 -31.90 0.36
CA GLY A 558 24.13 -32.57 0.72
C GLY A 558 24.13 -33.12 2.16
N PRO A 559 25.31 -33.45 2.70
CA PRO A 559 25.50 -33.84 4.08
C PRO A 559 25.01 -32.75 5.03
N VAL A 560 24.16 -33.12 5.99
CA VAL A 560 23.61 -32.21 6.98
C VAL A 560 23.41 -32.97 8.29
N ASN A 561 23.70 -32.30 9.41
CA ASN A 561 23.23 -32.76 10.71
C ASN A 561 21.71 -32.58 10.79
N MET A 562 20.97 -33.66 10.51
CA MET A 562 19.52 -33.63 10.36
C MET A 562 18.80 -33.21 11.64
N GLU A 563 19.27 -33.66 12.80
CA GLU A 563 18.70 -33.30 14.09
C GLU A 563 18.83 -31.78 14.34
N ALA A 564 20.03 -31.23 14.15
CA ALA A 564 20.26 -29.80 14.32
C ALA A 564 19.50 -28.97 13.27
N ALA A 565 19.44 -29.43 12.02
CA ALA A 565 18.71 -28.77 10.94
C ALA A 565 17.20 -28.71 11.23
N ALA A 566 16.60 -29.83 11.67
CA ALA A 566 15.19 -29.87 12.04
C ALA A 566 14.89 -28.93 13.22
N ARG A 567 15.72 -28.93 14.27
CA ARG A 567 15.56 -28.02 15.42
C ARG A 567 15.57 -26.55 15.02
N ARG A 568 16.56 -26.14 14.22
CA ARG A 568 16.71 -24.75 13.78
C ARG A 568 15.59 -24.34 12.81
N LEU A 569 15.21 -25.21 11.89
CA LEU A 569 14.10 -24.98 10.96
C LEU A 569 12.77 -24.82 11.70
N VAL A 570 12.45 -25.73 12.62
CA VAL A 570 11.21 -25.69 13.41
C VAL A 570 11.18 -24.43 14.26
N TRP A 571 12.27 -24.10 14.97
CA TRP A 571 12.34 -22.86 15.73
C TRP A 571 12.10 -21.65 14.82
N ALA A 572 12.84 -21.52 13.72
CA ALA A 572 12.72 -20.39 12.81
C ALA A 572 11.33 -20.28 12.15
N LYS A 573 10.66 -21.40 11.87
CA LYS A 573 9.33 -21.40 11.26
C LYS A 573 8.24 -21.03 12.26
N PHE A 574 8.25 -21.64 13.44
CA PHE A 574 7.11 -21.61 14.35
C PHE A 574 7.24 -20.54 15.44
N PHE A 575 8.39 -19.87 15.55
CA PHE A 575 8.55 -18.66 16.36
C PHE A 575 7.50 -17.60 15.95
N ASN A 576 6.81 -17.00 16.93
CA ASN A 576 5.68 -16.09 16.70
C ASN A 576 4.55 -16.71 15.83
N ALA A 577 4.39 -18.03 15.88
CA ALA A 577 3.50 -18.80 15.02
C ALA A 577 3.72 -18.56 13.50
N GLY A 578 4.97 -18.30 13.09
CA GLY A 578 5.35 -18.10 11.69
C GLY A 578 4.92 -16.76 11.08
N GLN A 579 4.44 -15.82 11.89
CA GLN A 579 4.05 -14.47 11.45
C GLN A 579 5.28 -13.55 11.34
N SER A 580 6.23 -13.91 10.47
CA SER A 580 7.52 -13.21 10.36
C SER A 580 7.97 -13.13 8.91
N CYS A 581 8.35 -11.94 8.45
CA CYS A 581 8.77 -11.71 7.06
C CYS A 581 10.05 -12.48 6.68
N VAL A 582 10.80 -12.94 7.68
CA VAL A 582 12.03 -13.74 7.53
C VAL A 582 11.84 -15.20 7.94
N ALA A 583 10.64 -15.64 8.33
CA ALA A 583 10.43 -17.05 8.63
C ALA A 583 10.66 -17.88 7.36
N PRO A 584 11.26 -19.09 7.44
CA PRO A 584 11.28 -20.03 6.33
C PRO A 584 9.85 -20.24 5.83
N ASP A 585 9.54 -19.79 4.61
CA ASP A 585 8.18 -19.88 4.09
C ASP A 585 7.94 -21.29 3.54
N TYR A 586 8.92 -21.85 2.84
CA TYR A 586 8.95 -23.22 2.31
C TYR A 586 10.36 -23.81 2.32
N VAL A 587 10.45 -25.14 2.22
CA VAL A 587 11.72 -25.89 2.16
C VAL A 587 11.87 -26.55 0.79
N LEU A 588 13.07 -26.51 0.23
CA LEU A 588 13.51 -27.27 -0.93
C LEU A 588 14.56 -28.30 -0.50
N CYS A 589 14.34 -29.57 -0.78
CA CYS A 589 15.31 -30.62 -0.45
C CYS A 589 15.20 -31.83 -1.37
N THR A 590 16.22 -32.70 -1.38
CA THR A 590 16.13 -33.94 -2.15
C THR A 590 15.11 -34.90 -1.53
N LYS A 591 14.61 -35.87 -2.31
CA LYS A 591 13.69 -36.89 -1.77
C LYS A 591 14.28 -37.66 -0.58
N ALA A 592 15.57 -38.01 -0.63
CA ALA A 592 16.24 -38.69 0.48
C ALA A 592 16.34 -37.80 1.74
N THR A 593 16.60 -36.51 1.55
CA THR A 593 16.59 -35.51 2.64
C THR A 593 15.19 -35.36 3.23
N LEU A 594 14.14 -35.29 2.39
CA LEU A 594 12.75 -35.20 2.82
C LEU A 594 12.36 -36.36 3.73
N ASP A 595 12.67 -37.59 3.30
CA ASP A 595 12.32 -38.82 4.02
C ASP A 595 12.98 -38.89 5.41
N SER A 596 14.14 -38.24 5.58
CA SER A 596 14.84 -38.14 6.87
C SER A 596 14.42 -36.91 7.70
N LEU A 597 14.07 -35.81 7.03
CA LEU A 597 13.72 -34.53 7.66
C LEU A 597 12.34 -34.56 8.30
N VAL A 598 11.35 -35.17 7.64
CA VAL A 598 9.96 -35.18 8.11
C VAL A 598 9.82 -35.81 9.50
N PRO A 599 10.38 -37.01 9.78
CA PRO A 599 10.36 -37.57 11.13
C PRO A 599 11.02 -36.67 12.17
N ALA A 600 12.21 -36.13 11.85
CA ALA A 600 12.94 -35.25 12.75
C ALA A 600 12.16 -33.96 13.08
N VAL A 601 11.51 -33.35 12.08
CA VAL A 601 10.63 -32.18 12.28
C VAL A 601 9.44 -32.53 13.17
N CYS A 602 8.81 -33.69 12.98
CA CYS A 602 7.70 -34.13 13.83
C CYS A 602 8.14 -34.36 15.28
N GLU A 603 9.30 -35.00 15.49
CA GLU A 603 9.86 -35.22 16.83
C GLU A 603 10.17 -33.90 17.54
N VAL A 604 10.79 -32.95 16.85
CA VAL A 604 11.10 -31.62 17.40
C VAL A 604 9.83 -30.82 17.70
N LEU A 605 8.80 -30.91 16.85
CA LEU A 605 7.51 -30.24 17.12
C LEU A 605 6.86 -30.76 18.40
N GLU A 606 6.88 -32.08 18.61
CA GLU A 606 6.37 -32.69 19.84
C GLU A 606 7.26 -32.31 21.05
N GLU A 607 8.58 -32.23 20.88
CA GLU A 607 9.47 -31.75 21.94
C GLU A 607 9.17 -30.30 22.34
N PHE A 608 9.01 -29.40 21.37
CA PHE A 608 8.86 -27.97 21.61
C PHE A 608 7.48 -27.61 22.16
N TYR A 609 6.42 -28.26 21.67
CA TYR A 609 5.05 -27.85 21.95
C TYR A 609 4.16 -28.94 22.53
N SER A 610 4.72 -30.12 22.85
CA SER A 610 3.99 -31.35 23.22
C SER A 610 3.10 -31.87 22.09
N LYS A 611 2.37 -32.96 22.36
CA LYS A 611 1.32 -33.48 21.46
C LYS A 611 0.11 -32.56 21.34
N GLU A 612 -0.07 -31.62 22.27
CA GLU A 612 -1.20 -30.69 22.33
C GLU A 612 -0.73 -29.23 22.22
N PRO A 613 -0.20 -28.80 21.05
CA PRO A 613 0.40 -27.48 20.86
C PRO A 613 -0.55 -26.31 21.17
N GLN A 614 -1.85 -26.53 21.07
CA GLN A 614 -2.86 -25.54 21.45
C GLN A 614 -2.75 -25.12 22.93
N THR A 615 -2.33 -26.02 23.82
CA THR A 615 -2.22 -25.72 25.26
C THR A 615 -0.82 -25.27 25.66
N SER A 616 0.14 -25.29 24.74
CA SER A 616 1.52 -24.90 25.02
C SER A 616 1.60 -23.41 25.39
N PRO A 617 2.28 -23.05 26.49
CA PRO A 617 2.55 -21.66 26.84
C PRO A 617 3.60 -21.01 25.94
N ASP A 618 4.31 -21.81 25.14
CA ASP A 618 5.42 -21.40 24.28
C ASP A 618 4.99 -21.21 22.81
N PHE A 619 3.68 -21.28 22.52
CA PHE A 619 3.16 -21.11 21.17
C PHE A 619 2.23 -19.89 21.06
N SER A 620 2.59 -18.98 20.16
CA SER A 620 1.82 -17.77 19.84
C SER A 620 0.46 -18.07 19.16
N ARG A 621 -0.33 -17.04 18.89
CA ARG A 621 -1.61 -17.13 18.15
C ARG A 621 -1.62 -16.22 16.93
N ILE A 622 -2.49 -16.54 15.98
CA ILE A 622 -2.70 -15.70 14.81
C ILE A 622 -3.30 -14.36 15.26
N VAL A 623 -2.80 -13.24 14.72
CA VAL A 623 -3.09 -11.90 15.24
C VAL A 623 -4.58 -11.54 15.23
N SER A 624 -5.33 -11.98 14.21
CA SER A 624 -6.75 -11.63 14.07
C SER A 624 -7.56 -12.74 13.39
N PRO A 625 -8.90 -12.77 13.58
CA PRO A 625 -9.77 -13.73 12.91
C PRO A 625 -9.62 -13.68 11.38
N LYS A 626 -9.46 -12.49 10.79
CA LYS A 626 -9.23 -12.32 9.34
C LYS A 626 -8.00 -13.09 8.85
N HIS A 627 -6.88 -13.00 9.57
CA HIS A 627 -5.65 -13.72 9.19
C HIS A 627 -5.78 -15.22 9.44
N TRP A 628 -6.50 -15.61 10.50
CA TRP A 628 -6.80 -17.01 10.80
C TRP A 628 -7.61 -17.65 9.67
N THR A 629 -8.70 -17.00 9.24
CA THR A 629 -9.56 -17.46 8.14
C THR A 629 -8.75 -17.61 6.86
N ARG A 630 -7.94 -16.59 6.49
CA ARG A 630 -7.07 -16.66 5.30
C ARG A 630 -6.17 -17.89 5.32
N LEU A 631 -5.50 -18.16 6.45
CA LEU A 631 -4.57 -19.29 6.57
C LEU A 631 -5.29 -20.65 6.48
N MET A 632 -6.45 -20.79 7.13
CA MET A 632 -7.23 -22.01 7.07
C MET A 632 -7.82 -22.26 5.68
N GLU A 633 -8.27 -21.21 4.98
CA GLU A 633 -8.72 -21.29 3.59
C GLU A 633 -7.57 -21.59 2.63
N LEU A 634 -6.38 -21.02 2.86
CA LEU A 634 -5.18 -21.32 2.09
C LEU A 634 -4.80 -22.80 2.23
N LEU A 635 -4.79 -23.32 3.45
CA LEU A 635 -4.53 -24.72 3.72
C LEU A 635 -5.60 -25.63 3.10
N GLY A 636 -6.89 -25.26 3.22
CA GLY A 636 -8.01 -26.05 2.70
C GLY A 636 -8.08 -26.10 1.17
N ARG A 637 -7.47 -25.14 0.46
CA ARG A 637 -7.33 -25.15 -1.01
C ARG A 637 -6.15 -25.98 -1.50
N SER A 638 -5.21 -26.34 -0.62
CA SER A 638 -4.08 -27.19 -0.98
C SER A 638 -4.55 -28.62 -1.23
N SER A 639 -4.13 -29.22 -2.34
CA SER A 639 -4.34 -30.65 -2.61
C SER A 639 -3.23 -31.54 -2.01
N SER A 640 -2.25 -30.91 -1.37
CA SER A 640 -1.05 -31.56 -0.87
C SER A 640 -1.28 -32.27 0.47
N LYS A 641 -0.35 -33.16 0.83
CA LYS A 641 -0.52 -34.04 2.00
C LYS A 641 -0.05 -33.35 3.28
N VAL A 642 -0.97 -33.15 4.23
CA VAL A 642 -0.63 -32.76 5.60
C VAL A 642 -0.05 -33.96 6.35
N VAL A 643 1.18 -33.83 6.86
CA VAL A 643 1.86 -34.89 7.64
C VAL A 643 1.60 -34.75 9.14
N VAL A 644 1.65 -33.52 9.65
CA VAL A 644 1.33 -33.17 11.03
C VAL A 644 0.62 -31.82 11.06
N GLY A 645 -0.25 -31.62 12.05
CA GLY A 645 -1.02 -30.40 12.22
C GLY A 645 -2.28 -30.35 11.34
N GLY A 646 -2.61 -29.16 10.87
CA GLY A 646 -3.80 -28.85 10.06
C GLY A 646 -5.06 -28.52 10.85
N GLN A 647 -5.05 -28.68 12.18
CA GLN A 647 -6.14 -28.26 13.04
C GLN A 647 -6.11 -26.75 13.26
N GLY A 648 -7.28 -26.14 13.34
CA GLY A 648 -7.42 -24.75 13.73
C GLY A 648 -8.65 -24.53 14.60
N LYS A 649 -8.61 -23.47 15.40
CA LYS A 649 -9.73 -23.01 16.21
C LYS A 649 -9.79 -21.48 16.19
N GLU A 650 -10.87 -20.93 15.63
CA GLU A 650 -11.01 -19.49 15.41
C GLU A 650 -11.10 -18.70 16.72
N GLU A 651 -11.79 -19.27 17.71
CA GLU A 651 -12.11 -18.63 19.00
C GLU A 651 -10.86 -18.15 19.76
N ASP A 652 -9.79 -18.96 19.74
CA ASP A 652 -8.49 -18.60 20.31
C ASP A 652 -7.45 -18.25 19.23
N LYS A 653 -7.85 -18.12 17.97
CA LYS A 653 -7.00 -17.82 16.80
C LYS A 653 -5.84 -18.80 16.66
N TYR A 654 -6.08 -20.06 16.98
CA TYR A 654 -5.09 -21.13 16.97
C TYR A 654 -5.05 -21.83 15.61
N ILE A 655 -3.83 -22.07 15.11
CA ILE A 655 -3.55 -22.99 14.01
C ILE A 655 -2.38 -23.85 14.46
N ALA A 656 -2.54 -25.18 14.40
CA ALA A 656 -1.49 -26.11 14.79
C ALA A 656 -0.23 -25.94 13.92
N PRO A 657 0.98 -26.15 14.47
CA PRO A 657 2.18 -26.31 13.66
C PRO A 657 1.95 -27.36 12.56
N THR A 658 1.92 -26.92 11.31
CA THR A 658 1.47 -27.74 10.18
C THR A 658 2.62 -27.96 9.21
N VAL A 659 2.84 -29.22 8.83
CA VAL A 659 3.86 -29.61 7.85
C VAL A 659 3.15 -30.28 6.68
N VAL A 660 3.40 -29.78 5.48
CA VAL A 660 2.77 -30.24 4.24
C VAL A 660 3.87 -30.73 3.30
N VAL A 661 3.70 -31.94 2.75
CA VAL A 661 4.67 -32.56 1.83
C VAL A 661 4.03 -32.82 0.47
N ASP A 662 4.89 -33.18 -0.49
CA ASP A 662 4.50 -33.44 -1.87
C ASP A 662 3.81 -32.21 -2.51
N VAL A 663 4.29 -31.02 -2.15
CA VAL A 663 3.71 -29.75 -2.58
C VAL A 663 4.14 -29.40 -3.99
N ALA A 664 3.17 -29.23 -4.88
CA ALA A 664 3.39 -28.83 -6.26
C ALA A 664 3.72 -27.34 -6.40
N ASP A 665 4.37 -26.97 -7.51
CA ASP A 665 4.78 -25.58 -7.80
C ASP A 665 3.58 -24.61 -7.88
N ASP A 666 2.44 -25.11 -8.38
CA ASP A 666 1.18 -24.40 -8.57
C ASP A 666 0.19 -24.57 -7.39
N ASP A 667 0.61 -25.23 -6.30
CA ASP A 667 -0.23 -25.38 -5.11
C ASP A 667 -0.60 -24.01 -4.51
N ALA A 668 -1.80 -23.91 -3.92
CA ALA A 668 -2.28 -22.69 -3.28
C ALA A 668 -1.30 -22.16 -2.22
N LEU A 669 -0.63 -23.04 -1.46
CA LEU A 669 0.38 -22.68 -0.47
C LEU A 669 1.60 -21.98 -1.07
N MET A 670 1.81 -22.10 -2.38
CA MET A 670 2.96 -21.52 -3.09
C MET A 670 2.65 -20.21 -3.82
N GLN A 671 1.39 -19.77 -3.87
CA GLN A 671 0.96 -18.57 -4.61
C GLN A 671 1.13 -17.26 -3.85
N GLU A 672 1.04 -17.28 -2.53
CA GLU A 672 1.19 -16.10 -1.67
C GLU A 672 2.11 -16.38 -0.47
N GLU A 673 2.57 -15.32 0.20
CA GLU A 673 3.31 -15.43 1.47
C GLU A 673 2.42 -16.09 2.54
N ILE A 674 2.94 -17.13 3.21
CA ILE A 674 2.16 -17.90 4.16
C ILE A 674 1.98 -17.07 5.43
N PHE A 675 3.06 -16.54 6.02
CA PHE A 675 2.99 -15.71 7.22
C PHE A 675 2.18 -16.35 8.37
N GLY A 676 2.41 -17.64 8.60
CA GLY A 676 1.69 -18.47 9.56
C GLY A 676 2.36 -19.84 9.76
N PRO A 677 1.82 -20.70 10.64
CA PRO A 677 2.46 -21.91 11.11
C PRO A 677 2.20 -23.09 10.14
N ILE A 678 2.40 -22.86 8.84
CA ILE A 678 2.26 -23.88 7.78
C ILE A 678 3.57 -23.94 6.99
N LEU A 679 4.22 -25.10 6.96
CA LEU A 679 5.51 -25.32 6.29
C LEU A 679 5.37 -26.33 5.14
N PRO A 680 5.34 -25.85 3.89
CA PRO A 680 5.49 -26.68 2.70
C PRO A 680 6.92 -27.21 2.55
N LEU A 681 7.05 -28.50 2.25
CA LEU A 681 8.30 -29.15 1.86
C LEU A 681 8.16 -29.65 0.43
N ILE A 682 9.07 -29.18 -0.42
CA ILE A 682 9.08 -29.41 -1.87
C ILE A 682 10.34 -30.21 -2.20
N THR A 683 10.18 -31.25 -3.01
CA THR A 683 11.30 -32.05 -3.49
C THR A 683 11.95 -31.43 -4.71
N MET A 684 13.28 -31.42 -4.75
CA MET A 684 14.09 -31.09 -5.92
C MET A 684 15.01 -32.26 -6.26
N GLU A 685 15.34 -32.42 -7.54
CA GLU A 685 16.24 -33.45 -8.05
C GLU A 685 17.72 -33.06 -7.90
N SER A 686 18.02 -31.76 -7.93
CA SER A 686 19.38 -31.23 -7.87
C SER A 686 19.45 -29.86 -7.18
N LEU A 687 20.65 -29.43 -6.80
CA LEU A 687 20.86 -28.09 -6.23
C LEU A 687 20.54 -27.00 -7.27
N GLU A 688 20.89 -27.25 -8.54
CA GLU A 688 20.68 -26.35 -9.66
C GLU A 688 19.19 -26.09 -9.89
N GLU A 689 18.36 -27.14 -9.84
CA GLU A 689 16.90 -27.01 -9.91
C GLU A 689 16.34 -26.19 -8.74
N GLY A 690 16.86 -26.41 -7.52
CA GLY A 690 16.47 -25.62 -6.36
C GLY A 690 16.81 -24.13 -6.50
N ILE A 691 17.99 -23.82 -7.05
CA ILE A 691 18.40 -22.44 -7.34
C ILE A 691 17.50 -21.83 -8.43
N GLU A 692 17.18 -22.56 -9.49
CA GLU A 692 16.25 -22.12 -10.54
C GLU A 692 14.84 -21.89 -9.98
N PHE A 693 14.39 -22.74 -9.06
CA PHE A 693 13.11 -22.61 -8.35
C PHE A 693 13.00 -21.29 -7.58
N VAL A 694 14.08 -20.90 -6.90
CA VAL A 694 14.15 -19.63 -6.20
C VAL A 694 14.19 -18.46 -7.19
N ASN A 695 15.03 -18.55 -8.23
CA ASN A 695 15.27 -17.44 -9.15
C ASN A 695 14.09 -17.11 -10.08
N ARG A 696 13.20 -18.07 -10.35
CA ARG A 696 11.97 -17.82 -11.13
C ARG A 696 10.89 -17.06 -10.36
N ARG A 697 11.12 -16.76 -9.07
CA ARG A 697 10.21 -16.06 -8.17
C ARG A 697 10.74 -14.70 -7.78
N GLU A 698 9.87 -13.91 -7.16
CA GLU A 698 10.25 -12.64 -6.57
C GLU A 698 11.33 -12.81 -5.50
N LYS A 699 12.26 -11.84 -5.47
CA LYS A 699 13.40 -11.88 -4.55
C LYS A 699 12.94 -11.80 -3.09
N PRO A 700 13.25 -12.81 -2.25
CA PRO A 700 12.76 -12.88 -0.88
C PRO A 700 13.54 -11.97 0.06
N LEU A 701 12.94 -11.67 1.22
CA LEU A 701 13.61 -10.89 2.26
C LEU A 701 14.79 -11.67 2.88
N ALA A 702 14.65 -12.98 3.05
CA ALA A 702 15.71 -13.85 3.54
C ALA A 702 15.81 -15.14 2.70
N LEU A 703 17.00 -15.71 2.64
CA LEU A 703 17.28 -17.01 2.04
C LEU A 703 18.12 -17.85 2.99
N TYR A 704 17.75 -19.13 3.15
CA TYR A 704 18.41 -20.07 4.05
C TYR A 704 18.99 -21.27 3.29
N VAL A 705 20.16 -21.73 3.71
CA VAL A 705 20.82 -22.93 3.17
C VAL A 705 21.38 -23.78 4.30
N PHE A 706 21.00 -25.05 4.39
CA PHE A 706 21.55 -26.01 5.33
C PHE A 706 22.40 -27.03 4.57
N SER A 707 23.71 -27.03 4.85
CA SER A 707 24.70 -27.93 4.27
C SER A 707 26.01 -27.85 5.06
N GLU A 708 26.69 -28.98 5.24
CA GLU A 708 28.07 -29.02 5.78
C GLU A 708 29.11 -28.72 4.70
N GLU A 709 28.72 -28.69 3.42
CA GLU A 709 29.61 -28.42 2.30
C GLU A 709 29.65 -26.93 1.96
N SER A 710 30.81 -26.28 2.16
CA SER A 710 30.97 -24.86 1.83
C SER A 710 30.78 -24.55 0.34
N SER A 711 31.06 -25.51 -0.55
CA SER A 711 30.80 -25.41 -1.99
C SER A 711 29.31 -25.21 -2.28
N VAL A 712 28.43 -25.96 -1.61
CA VAL A 712 26.97 -25.83 -1.73
C VAL A 712 26.53 -24.45 -1.26
N VAL A 713 26.97 -24.02 -0.07
CA VAL A 713 26.62 -22.71 0.50
C VAL A 713 27.04 -21.58 -0.44
N ASN A 714 28.29 -21.59 -0.92
CA ASN A 714 28.80 -20.57 -1.84
C ASN A 714 28.04 -20.57 -3.16
N THR A 715 27.75 -21.75 -3.72
CA THR A 715 27.01 -21.86 -4.98
C THR A 715 25.64 -21.22 -4.88
N VAL A 716 24.87 -21.51 -3.81
CA VAL A 716 23.55 -20.87 -3.64
C VAL A 716 23.68 -19.37 -3.40
N MET A 717 24.64 -18.94 -2.56
CA MET A 717 24.86 -17.52 -2.26
C MET A 717 25.23 -16.71 -3.50
N GLU A 718 26.07 -17.26 -4.39
CA GLU A 718 26.52 -16.58 -5.61
C GLU A 718 25.47 -16.59 -6.73
N ASN A 719 24.57 -17.57 -6.75
CA ASN A 719 23.60 -17.77 -7.82
C ASN A 719 22.16 -17.41 -7.45
N THR A 720 21.93 -16.76 -6.31
CA THR A 720 20.61 -16.25 -5.89
C THR A 720 20.69 -14.79 -5.42
N SER A 721 19.54 -14.14 -5.21
CA SER A 721 19.47 -12.76 -4.71
C SER A 721 18.34 -12.62 -3.68
N SER A 722 18.68 -12.17 -2.48
CA SER A 722 17.76 -11.95 -1.36
C SER A 722 18.19 -10.72 -0.54
N GLY A 723 17.35 -10.26 0.38
CA GLY A 723 17.72 -9.19 1.33
C GLY A 723 18.82 -9.62 2.29
N GLY A 724 18.62 -10.75 2.96
CA GLY A 724 19.61 -11.43 3.81
C GLY A 724 19.85 -12.88 3.38
N PHE A 725 21.02 -13.40 3.74
CA PHE A 725 21.41 -14.80 3.53
C PHE A 725 21.95 -15.38 4.83
N CYS A 726 21.51 -16.58 5.20
CA CYS A 726 22.01 -17.27 6.39
C CYS A 726 22.17 -18.76 6.12
N SER A 727 23.36 -19.29 6.40
CA SER A 727 23.64 -20.72 6.27
C SER A 727 23.55 -21.42 7.62
N ASN A 728 22.97 -22.62 7.62
CA ASN A 728 22.86 -23.52 8.76
C ASN A 728 22.07 -22.95 9.96
N ASP A 729 21.32 -21.87 9.80
CA ASP A 729 20.40 -21.33 10.80
C ASP A 729 19.30 -20.50 10.13
N GLY A 730 18.31 -20.06 10.91
CA GLY A 730 17.22 -19.19 10.46
C GLY A 730 17.09 -17.95 11.34
N ILE A 731 16.56 -16.84 10.80
CA ILE A 731 16.27 -15.57 11.53
C ILE A 731 17.50 -14.82 12.08
N LEU A 732 18.49 -15.49 12.67
CA LEU A 732 19.54 -14.87 13.50
C LEU A 732 20.34 -13.74 12.83
N HIS A 733 20.52 -13.76 11.51
CA HIS A 733 21.23 -12.69 10.79
C HIS A 733 20.61 -11.30 11.04
N MET A 734 19.29 -11.22 11.27
CA MET A 734 18.59 -9.96 11.56
C MET A 734 18.85 -9.42 12.98
N THR A 735 19.46 -10.21 13.86
CA THR A 735 19.67 -9.82 15.26
C THR A 735 20.94 -9.01 15.48
N LEU A 736 21.81 -8.93 14.47
CA LEU A 736 23.13 -8.31 14.56
C LEU A 736 23.12 -6.88 13.98
N PRO A 737 23.21 -5.82 14.80
CA PRO A 737 23.06 -4.43 14.32
C PRO A 737 24.14 -3.95 13.34
N SER A 738 25.24 -4.69 13.19
CA SER A 738 26.29 -4.37 12.22
C SER A 738 25.98 -4.85 10.81
N LEU A 739 25.06 -5.81 10.64
CA LEU A 739 24.54 -6.19 9.33
C LEU A 739 23.41 -5.25 8.92
N PRO A 740 23.39 -4.75 7.67
CA PRO A 740 22.22 -4.04 7.17
C PRO A 740 21.07 -5.03 7.05
N PHE A 741 19.92 -4.69 7.61
CA PHE A 741 18.69 -5.44 7.42
C PHE A 741 17.79 -4.65 6.47
N GLY A 742 17.38 -5.30 5.37
CA GLY A 742 16.61 -4.69 4.29
C GLY A 742 16.30 -5.67 3.17
N GLY A 743 15.26 -5.37 2.39
CA GLY A 743 14.87 -6.17 1.21
C GLY A 743 15.58 -5.77 -0.08
N VAL A 744 15.29 -6.52 -1.15
CA VAL A 744 15.68 -6.18 -2.52
C VAL A 744 14.55 -6.54 -3.51
N GLY A 745 14.20 -5.62 -4.40
CA GLY A 745 13.09 -5.84 -5.34
C GLY A 745 11.74 -5.87 -4.62
N ALA A 746 10.93 -6.91 -4.83
CA ALA A 746 9.60 -7.01 -4.23
C ALA A 746 9.62 -7.19 -2.69
N SER A 747 10.71 -7.67 -2.11
CA SER A 747 10.89 -7.71 -0.65
C SER A 747 11.27 -6.35 -0.04
N GLY A 748 11.50 -5.31 -0.87
CA GLY A 748 11.74 -3.95 -0.41
C GLY A 748 13.02 -3.31 -0.95
N TRP A 749 13.35 -2.15 -0.41
CA TRP A 749 14.65 -1.47 -0.62
C TRP A 749 14.94 -0.44 0.48
N GLY A 750 16.21 -0.08 0.55
CA GLY A 750 16.78 0.55 1.72
C GLY A 750 17.16 -0.50 2.75
N SER A 751 17.80 -0.06 3.83
CA SER A 751 18.20 -0.94 4.91
C SER A 751 18.36 -0.15 6.20
N TYR A 752 18.21 -0.79 7.33
CA TYR A 752 18.39 -0.16 8.64
C TYR A 752 19.12 -1.12 9.60
N HIS A 753 18.99 -0.86 10.91
CA HIS A 753 19.78 -1.38 12.04
C HIS A 753 21.13 -0.68 12.22
N GLY A 754 21.51 -0.50 13.48
CA GLY A 754 22.73 0.15 13.94
C GLY A 754 23.10 1.38 13.11
N ARG A 755 24.30 1.33 12.51
CA ARG A 755 24.82 2.41 11.67
C ARG A 755 23.97 2.63 10.42
N TRP A 756 23.40 1.58 9.85
CA TRP A 756 22.62 1.66 8.61
C TRP A 756 21.30 2.41 8.84
N GLY A 757 20.68 2.26 10.01
CA GLY A 757 19.54 3.09 10.42
C GLY A 757 19.92 4.57 10.50
N PHE A 758 21.05 4.90 11.13
CA PHE A 758 21.55 6.27 11.16
C PHE A 758 21.80 6.84 9.75
N GLU A 759 22.42 6.07 8.85
CA GLU A 759 22.71 6.50 7.48
C GLU A 759 21.41 6.63 6.65
N THR A 760 20.43 5.75 6.81
CA THR A 760 19.13 5.81 6.11
C THR A 760 18.37 7.09 6.41
N PHE A 761 18.41 7.56 7.67
CA PHE A 761 17.77 8.80 8.08
C PHE A 761 18.69 10.03 8.01
N SER A 762 19.82 9.93 7.30
CA SER A 762 20.77 11.01 7.09
C SER A 762 21.03 11.28 5.60
N HIS A 763 21.14 12.55 5.22
CA HIS A 763 21.71 12.94 3.94
C HIS A 763 23.25 12.93 4.02
N ARG A 764 23.89 12.24 3.07
CA ARG A 764 25.35 12.27 2.87
C ARG A 764 25.74 13.47 2.02
N ARG A 765 26.03 14.59 2.67
CA ARG A 765 26.47 15.83 2.01
C ARG A 765 27.95 15.78 1.66
N ALA A 766 28.25 15.80 0.37
CA ALA A 766 29.63 15.94 -0.11
C ALA A 766 30.14 17.38 0.10
N CYS A 767 31.27 17.52 0.78
CA CYS A 767 31.89 18.79 1.11
C CYS A 767 33.31 18.85 0.52
N MET A 768 33.63 19.97 -0.14
CA MET A 768 34.99 20.30 -0.57
C MET A 768 35.29 21.72 -0.08
N LEU A 769 36.24 21.85 0.83
CA LEU A 769 36.73 23.14 1.29
C LEU A 769 38.07 23.43 0.60
N ARG A 770 38.10 24.50 -0.19
CA ARG A 770 39.28 24.93 -0.94
C ARG A 770 39.73 26.29 -0.43
N GLY A 771 41.03 26.39 -0.12
CA GLY A 771 41.66 27.66 0.22
C GLY A 771 42.00 28.50 -1.01
N TRP A 772 42.33 29.78 -0.80
CA TRP A 772 42.77 30.72 -1.84
C TRP A 772 44.24 30.55 -2.27
N ALA A 773 44.97 29.64 -1.63
CA ALA A 773 46.36 29.37 -1.96
C ALA A 773 46.49 28.73 -3.35
N LEU A 774 47.61 29.02 -4.04
CA LEU A 774 47.95 28.42 -5.34
C LEU A 774 46.96 28.73 -6.50
N GLU A 775 46.23 29.85 -6.44
CA GLU A 775 45.27 30.27 -7.47
C GLU A 775 45.88 30.32 -8.89
N ARG A 776 47.19 30.58 -9.01
CA ARG A 776 47.90 30.52 -10.29
C ARG A 776 47.83 29.14 -10.97
N LEU A 777 47.77 28.05 -10.20
CA LEU A 777 47.62 26.69 -10.73
C LEU A 777 46.23 26.48 -11.37
N ASN A 778 45.20 27.21 -10.90
CA ASN A 778 43.87 27.18 -11.51
C ASN A 778 43.85 27.82 -12.91
N GLY A 779 44.89 28.58 -13.30
CA GLY A 779 45.05 29.10 -14.66
C GLY A 779 45.06 28.03 -15.76
N LEU A 780 45.34 26.77 -15.40
CA LEU A 780 45.24 25.61 -16.30
C LEU A 780 43.78 25.32 -16.71
N ARG A 781 42.80 25.53 -15.83
CA ARG A 781 41.36 25.36 -16.13
C ARG A 781 40.66 26.64 -16.58
N TYR A 782 41.31 27.80 -16.46
CA TYR A 782 40.70 29.07 -16.85
C TYR A 782 40.93 29.40 -18.33
N PRO A 783 39.94 30.04 -18.99
CA PRO A 783 40.12 30.63 -20.31
C PRO A 783 41.31 31.62 -20.37
N PRO A 784 41.93 31.81 -21.55
CA PRO A 784 41.66 31.11 -22.80
C PRO A 784 42.18 29.66 -22.75
N TYR A 785 41.43 28.75 -23.36
CA TYR A 785 41.78 27.33 -23.45
C TYR A 785 42.87 27.12 -24.50
N GLN A 786 43.89 26.34 -24.14
CA GLN A 786 45.04 26.04 -24.99
C GLN A 786 45.40 24.56 -24.85
N GLU A 787 45.95 23.94 -25.89
CA GLU A 787 46.21 22.49 -25.95
C GLU A 787 47.22 22.02 -24.87
N ASN A 788 48.19 22.87 -24.55
CA ASN A 788 49.14 22.62 -23.45
C ASN A 788 48.43 22.58 -22.08
N LYS A 789 47.48 23.48 -21.83
CA LYS A 789 46.69 23.50 -20.58
C LYS A 789 45.82 22.25 -20.47
N LEU A 790 45.21 21.82 -21.57
CA LEU A 790 44.41 20.60 -21.64
C LEU A 790 45.25 19.34 -21.31
N SER A 791 46.47 19.28 -21.83
CA SER A 791 47.40 18.17 -21.58
C SER A 791 47.75 18.06 -20.08
N TRP A 792 48.02 19.19 -19.42
CA TRP A 792 48.27 19.23 -17.97
C TRP A 792 47.03 18.85 -17.15
N LEU A 793 45.85 19.34 -17.51
CA LEU A 793 44.60 18.98 -16.84
C LEU A 793 44.28 17.49 -16.95
N ARG A 794 44.48 16.88 -18.12
CA ARG A 794 44.30 15.44 -18.29
C ARG A 794 45.23 14.66 -17.38
N TRP A 795 46.48 15.09 -17.22
CA TRP A 795 47.45 14.44 -16.35
C TRP A 795 47.10 14.56 -14.85
N THR A 796 46.56 15.70 -14.39
CA THR A 796 46.17 15.88 -12.98
C THR A 796 44.82 15.25 -12.64
N ALA A 797 43.92 15.13 -13.62
CA ALA A 797 42.60 14.51 -13.46
C ALA A 797 42.60 12.99 -13.65
N SER A 798 43.61 12.42 -14.32
CA SER A 798 43.71 10.98 -14.52
C SER A 798 43.96 10.24 -13.20
N PRO A 799 43.27 9.11 -12.94
CA PRO A 799 43.59 8.25 -11.81
C PRO A 799 44.97 7.65 -12.05
N LYS A 800 45.99 8.18 -11.38
CA LYS A 800 47.29 7.51 -11.36
C LYS A 800 47.14 6.29 -10.46
N THR A 801 47.09 5.10 -11.07
CA THR A 801 47.49 3.87 -10.39
C THR A 801 48.79 4.15 -9.64
N SER A 802 48.78 3.88 -8.34
CA SER A 802 49.95 3.97 -7.46
C SER A 802 51.22 3.55 -8.20
N CYS A 803 52.18 4.47 -8.37
CA CYS A 803 53.56 4.09 -8.62
C CYS A 803 54.01 3.21 -7.46
N SER A 804 54.05 1.90 -7.68
CA SER A 804 54.99 1.03 -7.00
C SER A 804 56.39 1.42 -7.45
N LEU A 805 57.08 2.23 -6.65
CA LEU A 805 58.52 2.41 -6.75
C LEU A 805 59.11 2.27 -5.35
N MET A 806 59.66 1.07 -5.14
CA MET A 806 60.52 0.54 -4.05
C MET A 806 59.92 0.42 -2.65
#